data_AF-A0A9X4EMT7-F1
#
_entry.id   AF-A0A9X4EMT7-F1
#
_cell.length_a   1.000
_cell.length_b   1.000
_cell.length_c   1.000
_cell.angle_alpha   90.00
_cell.angle_beta   90.00
_cell.angle_gamma   90.00
#
_symmetry.space_group_name_H-M   'P 1'
#
loop_
_entity.id
_entity.type
_entity.pdbx_description
1 polymer ?
#
loop_
_entity_poly.entity_id
_entity_poly.type
_entity_poly.pdbx_seq_one_letter_code
_entity_poly.pdbx_strand_id
1 'polypeptide(L)'
;MNSYNENLHSSVVSALNEQELKLQKTKATLDASMFSLYYAEGARITAAENLHKANEQFSFQQLVKEQAVIDSDLSTNVLASANLGNELVAKSVTNTSVAAANVQIASNAILKLASDTGSIFSMVNAADYGTEIYDQSKEAYELMNETAYLAEKTSQYSMEASTLIAEVPSNTLSKKAQTTDTSIKSLLEAVTTNFNTASANVATESASLADTNSKEKAKEGTLENINTVYNSEMQAYSLYNKELNLNLLVKVPDVIGERSNYKVSFNSYKSPFNKGRKRGYPVKKYYIFLVKNDRKEIFSISDAEALILMEPDSKRYLELPSVADDKHEIDIYQSQLKDVDGKSMGLGENYVVFVFAVLDNEYKKLLSTFDDYLSAPSAMFRLTKQLAAPDSNTIKVIDNKMLFHIDENEDDEVEYRCMFLPNNKKLVKGLLTVEGLKTIESETKKLERIADKYDPIIAKLESKINNLTSEKGGVEDLLSVNIEEQSSDDLEAKELKKLKDERKKLKVEYKNTSSELSKLEKELTIVERKKQQAINSIETPEHIQPGFFFNYTIASGLNIETYSVAKKVDKEGEWEVEITTSTTDNFGNRLHEEDKYIPVVLAMPDEGEGINKQIVGALSDFQNTKDFTYKKKSSNVLTNKK
;
A
#
# COMPACT_ATOMS: atom_id res chain seq x y z
N MET A 1 -13.38 -56.50 -17.87
CA MET A 1 -12.25 -55.84 -18.55
C MET A 1 -12.83 -54.55 -19.09
N ASN A 2 -12.38 -53.41 -18.57
CA ASN A 2 -12.89 -52.11 -19.01
C ASN A 2 -12.49 -51.87 -20.47
N SER A 3 -13.37 -51.26 -21.25
CA SER A 3 -13.06 -50.90 -22.63
C SER A 3 -11.96 -49.83 -22.68
N TYR A 4 -11.24 -49.68 -23.80
CA TYR A 4 -10.24 -48.62 -23.97
C TYR A 4 -10.83 -47.23 -23.69
N ASN A 5 -12.09 -47.01 -24.08
CA ASN A 5 -12.79 -45.74 -23.86
C ASN A 5 -13.14 -45.50 -22.39
N GLU A 6 -13.51 -46.53 -21.63
CA GLU A 6 -13.72 -46.41 -20.18
C GLU A 6 -12.42 -46.06 -19.46
N ASN A 7 -11.29 -46.67 -19.84
CA ASN A 7 -9.99 -46.34 -19.25
C ASN A 7 -9.52 -44.93 -19.63
N LEU A 8 -9.75 -44.50 -20.88
CA LEU A 8 -9.45 -43.14 -21.32
C LEU A 8 -10.32 -42.11 -20.60
N HIS A 9 -11.63 -42.34 -20.53
CA HIS A 9 -12.56 -41.48 -19.81
C HIS A 9 -12.20 -41.37 -18.33
N SER A 10 -11.93 -42.51 -17.66
CA SER A 10 -11.48 -42.53 -16.27
C SER A 10 -10.18 -41.74 -16.08
N SER A 11 -9.21 -41.87 -16.99
CA SER A 11 -7.95 -41.12 -16.91
C SER A 11 -8.16 -39.61 -17.09
N VAL A 12 -9.04 -39.20 -18.01
CA VAL A 12 -9.38 -37.78 -18.23
C VAL A 12 -10.10 -37.19 -17.02
N VAL A 13 -11.08 -37.92 -16.46
CA VAL A 13 -11.80 -37.53 -15.24
C VAL A 13 -10.83 -37.38 -14.07
N SER A 14 -9.94 -38.35 -13.85
CA SER A 14 -8.94 -38.28 -12.79
C SER A 14 -7.99 -37.09 -12.95
N ALA A 15 -7.46 -36.85 -14.15
CA ALA A 15 -6.55 -35.74 -14.42
C ALA A 15 -7.23 -34.37 -14.21
N LEU A 16 -8.47 -34.20 -14.68
CA LEU A 16 -9.21 -32.95 -14.49
C LEU A 16 -9.61 -32.72 -13.03
N ASN A 17 -10.00 -33.76 -12.31
CA ASN A 17 -10.29 -33.67 -10.88
C ASN A 17 -9.04 -33.33 -10.06
N GLU A 18 -7.88 -33.93 -10.37
CA GLU A 18 -6.62 -33.60 -9.70
C GLU A 18 -6.23 -32.13 -9.95
N GLN A 19 -6.37 -31.68 -11.20
CA GLN A 19 -6.08 -30.30 -11.59
C GLN A 19 -7.06 -29.30 -10.96
N GLU A 20 -8.35 -29.62 -10.87
CA GLU A 20 -9.36 -28.82 -10.16
C GLU A 20 -9.04 -28.72 -8.66
N LEU A 21 -8.70 -29.84 -8.02
CA LEU A 21 -8.32 -29.85 -6.59
C LEU A 21 -7.06 -29.02 -6.35
N LYS A 22 -6.07 -29.11 -7.24
CA LYS A 22 -4.84 -28.30 -7.16
C LYS A 22 -5.12 -26.82 -7.38
N LEU A 23 -6.00 -26.47 -8.31
CA LEU A 23 -6.47 -25.10 -8.52
C LEU A 23 -7.18 -24.55 -7.28
N GLN A 24 -8.07 -25.32 -6.66
CA GLN A 24 -8.76 -24.95 -5.42
C GLN A 24 -7.78 -24.72 -4.25
N LYS A 25 -6.81 -25.64 -4.06
CA LYS A 25 -5.77 -25.50 -3.03
C LYS A 25 -4.91 -24.25 -3.25
N THR A 26 -4.50 -24.01 -4.50
CA THR A 26 -3.69 -22.85 -4.86
C THR A 26 -4.48 -21.56 -4.69
N LYS A 27 -5.77 -21.55 -5.05
CA LYS A 27 -6.68 -20.42 -4.78
C LYS A 27 -6.81 -20.12 -3.30
N ALA A 28 -7.03 -21.13 -2.46
CA ALA A 28 -7.09 -20.93 -1.01
C ALA A 28 -5.76 -20.37 -0.45
N THR A 29 -4.63 -20.81 -1.00
CA THR A 29 -3.29 -20.31 -0.63
C THR A 29 -3.07 -18.87 -1.12
N LEU A 30 -3.59 -18.52 -2.31
CA LEU A 30 -3.61 -17.16 -2.84
C LEU A 30 -4.44 -16.25 -1.93
N ASP A 31 -5.65 -16.67 -1.57
CA ASP A 31 -6.54 -15.94 -0.65
C ASP A 31 -5.86 -15.69 0.71
N ALA A 32 -5.24 -16.71 1.31
CA ALA A 32 -4.47 -16.56 2.55
C ALA A 32 -3.27 -15.61 2.41
N SER A 33 -2.63 -15.58 1.23
CA SER A 33 -1.50 -14.70 0.95
C SER A 33 -1.92 -13.26 0.73
N MET A 34 -3.12 -13.02 0.17
CA MET A 34 -3.72 -11.68 0.08
C MET A 34 -3.94 -11.08 1.47
N PHE A 35 -4.50 -11.85 2.42
CA PHE A 35 -4.62 -11.40 3.81
C PHE A 35 -3.25 -11.14 4.46
N SER A 36 -2.29 -12.03 4.22
CA SER A 36 -0.94 -11.88 4.77
C SER A 36 -0.25 -10.61 4.28
N LEU A 37 -0.42 -10.25 3.01
CA LEU A 37 0.08 -8.98 2.45
C LEU A 37 -0.67 -7.80 3.06
N TYR A 38 -2.00 -7.84 3.06
CA TYR A 38 -2.84 -6.77 3.60
C TYR A 38 -2.46 -6.37 5.03
N TYR A 39 -2.28 -7.34 5.94
CA TYR A 39 -1.85 -7.05 7.31
C TYR A 39 -0.41 -6.52 7.39
N ALA A 40 0.48 -6.94 6.49
CA ALA A 40 1.85 -6.44 6.43
C ALA A 40 1.89 -5.00 5.91
N GLU A 41 1.08 -4.66 4.90
CA GLU A 41 0.90 -3.29 4.41
C GLU A 41 0.30 -2.39 5.49
N GLY A 42 -0.70 -2.88 6.23
CA GLY A 42 -1.25 -2.17 7.39
C GLY A 42 -0.20 -1.86 8.46
N ALA A 43 0.59 -2.85 8.86
CA ALA A 43 1.69 -2.66 9.82
C ALA A 43 2.73 -1.65 9.34
N ARG A 44 3.04 -1.65 8.03
CA ARG A 44 3.96 -0.70 7.39
C ARG A 44 3.39 0.72 7.39
N ILE A 45 2.09 0.88 7.09
CA ILE A 45 1.40 2.17 7.14
C ILE A 45 1.41 2.71 8.58
N THR A 46 1.02 1.90 9.57
CA THR A 46 1.05 2.28 11.00
C THR A 46 2.46 2.69 11.46
N ALA A 47 3.50 1.96 11.06
CA ALA A 47 4.88 2.30 11.41
C ALA A 47 5.31 3.64 10.76
N ALA A 48 4.89 3.91 9.52
CA ALA A 48 5.16 5.17 8.84
C ALA A 48 4.43 6.36 9.51
N GLU A 49 3.19 6.16 9.98
CA GLU A 49 2.44 7.16 10.74
C GLU A 49 3.10 7.48 12.09
N ASN A 50 3.53 6.45 12.83
CA ASN A 50 4.23 6.63 14.10
C ASN A 50 5.55 7.37 13.91
N LEU A 51 6.31 7.06 12.86
CA LEU A 51 7.51 7.80 12.51
C LEU A 51 7.20 9.26 12.16
N HIS A 52 6.10 9.53 11.46
CA HIS A 52 5.70 10.90 11.15
C HIS A 52 5.45 11.71 12.43
N LYS A 53 4.65 11.17 13.36
CA LYS A 53 4.39 11.79 14.67
C LYS A 53 5.66 11.97 15.50
N ALA A 54 6.54 10.97 15.50
CA ALA A 54 7.81 11.05 16.22
C ALA A 54 8.69 12.19 15.67
N ASN A 55 8.71 12.41 14.36
CA ASN A 55 9.44 13.51 13.74
C ASN A 55 8.85 14.89 14.07
N GLU A 56 7.52 15.02 14.12
CA GLU A 56 6.86 16.25 14.57
C GLU A 56 7.19 16.57 16.03
N GLN A 57 7.10 15.56 16.91
CA GLN A 57 7.47 15.71 18.31
C GLN A 57 8.95 16.06 18.48
N PHE A 58 9.84 15.41 17.74
CA PHE A 58 11.27 15.73 17.75
C PHE A 58 11.53 17.19 17.33
N SER A 59 10.91 17.65 16.26
CA SER A 59 11.05 19.02 15.76
C SER A 59 10.56 20.05 16.79
N PHE A 60 9.42 19.78 17.44
CA PHE A 60 8.91 20.61 18.51
C PHE A 60 9.87 20.65 19.72
N GLN A 61 10.36 19.48 20.18
CA GLN A 61 11.27 19.41 21.32
C GLN A 61 12.64 20.06 21.03
N GLN A 62 13.08 20.04 19.77
CA GLN A 62 14.29 20.75 19.35
C GLN A 62 14.16 22.27 19.59
N LEU A 63 13.06 22.87 19.14
CA LEU A 63 12.80 24.31 19.34
C LEU A 63 12.70 24.67 20.82
N VAL A 64 12.04 23.84 21.63
CA VAL A 64 11.92 24.05 23.08
C VAL A 64 13.30 23.98 23.76
N LYS A 65 14.16 23.03 23.34
CA LYS A 65 15.53 22.91 23.87
C LYS A 65 16.39 24.12 23.49
N GLU A 66 16.33 24.57 22.25
CA GLU A 66 17.06 25.76 21.80
C GLU A 66 16.69 26.99 22.64
N GLN A 67 15.39 27.21 22.89
CA GLN A 67 14.94 28.30 23.76
C GLN A 67 15.40 28.12 25.23
N ALA A 68 15.32 26.90 25.78
CA ALA A 68 15.74 26.63 27.15
C ALA A 68 17.24 26.89 27.38
N VAL A 69 18.09 26.66 26.37
CA VAL A 69 19.52 26.99 26.43
C VAL A 69 19.71 28.51 26.52
N ILE A 70 19.02 29.27 25.67
CA ILE A 70 19.07 30.75 25.67
C ILE A 70 18.66 31.30 27.05
N ASP A 71 17.57 30.78 27.61
CA ASP A 71 17.06 31.23 28.91
C ASP A 71 18.04 30.92 30.06
N SER A 72 18.73 29.77 30.00
CA SER A 72 19.76 29.36 30.96
C SER A 72 21.01 30.24 30.89
N ASP A 73 21.43 30.63 29.69
CA ASP A 73 22.55 31.56 29.51
C ASP A 73 22.20 32.94 30.06
N LEU A 74 20.96 33.41 29.81
CA LEU A 74 20.45 34.66 30.36
C LEU A 74 20.40 34.63 31.89
N SER A 75 19.92 33.55 32.50
CA SER A 75 19.86 33.43 33.96
C SER A 75 21.25 33.45 34.60
N THR A 76 22.22 32.80 33.96
CA THR A 76 23.61 32.80 34.41
C THR A 76 24.21 34.21 34.37
N ASN A 77 23.92 34.99 33.33
CA ASN A 77 24.34 36.39 33.22
C ASN A 77 23.70 37.29 34.29
N VAL A 78 22.41 37.06 34.59
CA VAL A 78 21.70 37.79 35.67
C VAL A 78 22.32 37.47 37.03
N LEU A 79 22.64 36.21 37.31
CA LEU A 79 23.32 35.79 38.54
C LEU A 79 24.70 36.45 38.68
N ALA A 80 25.50 36.44 37.61
CA ALA A 80 26.81 37.10 37.60
C ALA A 80 26.68 38.60 37.91
N SER A 81 25.72 39.28 37.29
CA SER A 81 25.45 40.71 37.51
C SER A 81 25.00 41.01 38.94
N ALA A 82 24.12 40.17 39.50
CA ALA A 82 23.64 40.31 40.88
C ALA A 82 24.77 40.08 41.91
N ASN A 83 25.66 39.13 41.66
CA ASN A 83 26.83 38.88 42.52
C ASN A 83 27.83 40.05 42.48
N LEU A 84 28.10 40.58 41.30
CA LEU A 84 28.94 41.77 41.15
C LEU A 84 28.33 42.98 41.88
N GLY A 85 27.02 43.20 41.72
CA GLY A 85 26.30 44.25 42.45
C GLY A 85 26.40 44.09 43.96
N ASN A 86 26.26 42.87 44.47
CA ASN A 86 26.42 42.57 45.90
C ASN A 86 27.83 42.89 46.41
N GLU A 87 28.86 42.51 45.66
CA GLU A 87 30.26 42.82 45.99
C GLU A 87 30.52 44.33 46.03
N LEU A 88 30.03 45.07 45.02
CA LEU A 88 30.21 46.52 44.92
C LEU A 88 29.48 47.27 46.04
N VAL A 89 28.26 46.85 46.40
CA VAL A 89 27.53 47.42 47.54
C VAL A 89 28.27 47.17 48.85
N ALA A 90 28.76 45.94 49.10
CA ALA A 90 29.53 45.64 50.31
C ALA A 90 30.82 46.47 50.43
N LYS A 91 31.54 46.66 49.33
CA LYS A 91 32.71 47.55 49.26
C LYS A 91 32.32 49.01 49.52
N SER A 92 31.21 49.48 48.94
CA SER A 92 30.70 50.83 49.13
C SER A 92 30.31 51.10 50.59
N VAL A 93 29.61 50.17 51.25
CA VAL A 93 29.28 50.25 52.68
C VAL A 93 30.56 50.39 53.52
N THR A 94 31.56 49.54 53.26
CA THR A 94 32.83 49.56 53.99
C THR A 94 33.56 50.88 53.82
N ASN A 95 33.72 51.33 52.56
CA ASN A 95 34.44 52.56 52.25
C ASN A 95 33.73 53.80 52.80
N THR A 96 32.41 53.89 52.66
CA THR A 96 31.62 55.03 53.18
C THR A 96 31.60 55.03 54.71
N SER A 97 31.54 53.87 55.36
CA SER A 97 31.62 53.77 56.82
C SER A 97 32.97 54.28 57.35
N VAL A 98 34.09 53.90 56.70
CA VAL A 98 35.42 54.42 57.05
C VAL A 98 35.52 55.93 56.79
N ALA A 99 34.99 56.42 55.66
CA ALA A 99 34.96 57.84 55.36
C ALA A 99 34.14 58.63 56.40
N ALA A 100 32.96 58.13 56.77
CA ALA A 100 32.11 58.75 57.80
C ALA A 100 32.81 58.80 59.16
N ALA A 101 33.51 57.73 59.56
CA ALA A 101 34.32 57.73 60.78
C ALA A 101 35.43 58.79 60.75
N ASN A 102 36.13 58.93 59.62
CA ASN A 102 37.17 59.95 59.45
C ASN A 102 36.58 61.38 59.48
N VAL A 103 35.44 61.62 58.83
CA VAL A 103 34.73 62.92 58.88
C VAL A 103 34.29 63.24 60.29
N GLN A 104 33.80 62.26 61.06
CA GLN A 104 33.40 62.45 62.45
C GLN A 104 34.62 62.82 63.33
N ILE A 105 35.75 62.15 63.15
CA ILE A 105 37.00 62.49 63.85
C ILE A 105 37.42 63.94 63.54
N ALA A 106 37.41 64.32 62.26
CA ALA A 106 37.75 65.68 61.84
C ALA A 106 36.75 66.72 62.40
N SER A 107 35.45 66.43 62.36
CA SER A 107 34.40 67.29 62.90
C SER A 107 34.56 67.52 64.40
N ASN A 108 34.86 66.46 65.17
CA ASN A 108 35.16 66.57 66.61
C ASN A 108 36.38 67.45 66.89
N ALA A 109 37.43 67.37 66.05
CA ALA A 109 38.60 68.23 66.18
C ALA A 109 38.27 69.71 65.90
N ILE A 110 37.43 69.99 64.88
CA ILE A 110 36.95 71.34 64.56
C ILE A 110 36.08 71.89 65.69
N LEU A 111 35.16 71.10 66.23
CA LEU A 111 34.32 71.48 67.36
C LEU A 111 35.15 71.85 68.60
N LYS A 112 36.21 71.09 68.86
CA LYS A 112 37.16 71.41 69.94
C LYS A 112 37.88 72.73 69.69
N LEU A 113 38.38 72.94 68.47
CA LEU A 113 39.03 74.21 68.09
C LEU A 113 38.07 75.40 68.18
N ALA A 114 36.79 75.22 67.82
CA ALA A 114 35.76 76.23 67.97
C ALA A 114 35.50 76.60 69.44
N SER A 115 35.47 75.60 70.33
CA SER A 115 35.40 75.81 71.78
C SER A 115 36.61 76.58 72.32
N ASP A 116 37.81 76.22 71.89
CA ASP A 116 39.05 76.92 72.29
C ASP A 116 39.04 78.37 71.77
N THR A 117 38.60 78.60 70.52
CA THR A 117 38.47 79.94 69.91
C THR A 117 37.42 80.79 70.64
N GLY A 118 36.27 80.20 71.01
CA GLY A 118 35.25 80.89 71.81
C GLY A 118 35.75 81.27 73.20
N SER A 119 36.61 80.44 73.79
CA SER A 119 37.28 80.76 75.06
C SER A 119 38.28 81.92 74.91
N ILE A 120 39.08 81.93 73.83
CA ILE A 120 39.98 83.04 73.49
C ILE A 120 39.19 84.34 73.31
N PHE A 121 38.13 84.33 72.50
CA PHE A 121 37.30 85.51 72.29
C PHE A 121 36.71 86.02 73.62
N SER A 122 36.23 85.12 74.48
CA SER A 122 35.70 85.49 75.80
C SER A 122 36.75 86.17 76.69
N MET A 123 38.00 85.70 76.65
CA MET A 123 39.13 86.32 77.36
C MET A 123 39.47 87.70 76.79
N VAL A 124 39.58 87.83 75.46
CA VAL A 124 39.89 89.11 74.78
C VAL A 124 38.79 90.13 74.99
N ASN A 125 37.52 89.72 74.89
CA ASN A 125 36.35 90.57 75.17
C ASN A 125 36.36 91.13 76.60
N ALA A 126 36.86 90.36 77.57
CA ALA A 126 36.99 90.80 78.95
C ALA A 126 38.22 91.69 79.20
N ALA A 127 39.32 91.51 78.45
CA ALA A 127 40.60 92.17 78.70
C ALA A 127 40.83 93.43 77.85
N ASP A 128 40.46 93.43 76.57
CA ASP A 128 40.88 94.41 75.56
C ASP A 128 39.72 94.84 74.63
N TYR A 129 38.54 95.10 75.21
CA TYR A 129 37.33 95.47 74.47
C TYR A 129 37.51 96.74 73.62
N GLY A 130 37.06 96.68 72.35
CA GLY A 130 37.09 97.83 71.42
C GLY A 130 38.44 98.08 70.73
N THR A 131 39.36 97.13 70.83
CA THR A 131 40.66 97.15 70.11
C THR A 131 40.58 96.39 68.79
N GLU A 132 41.57 96.57 67.92
CA GLU A 132 41.70 95.78 66.68
C GLU A 132 41.81 94.26 66.96
N ILE A 133 42.45 93.88 68.08
CA ILE A 133 42.57 92.48 68.52
C ILE A 133 41.20 91.90 68.88
N TYR A 134 40.31 92.70 69.48
CA TYR A 134 38.94 92.31 69.76
C TYR A 134 38.16 92.02 68.48
N ASP A 135 38.22 92.92 67.49
CA ASP A 135 37.50 92.77 66.22
C ASP A 135 37.98 91.52 65.44
N GLN A 136 39.31 91.31 65.38
CA GLN A 136 39.89 90.10 64.76
C GLN A 136 39.50 88.81 65.51
N SER A 137 39.45 88.84 66.84
CA SER A 137 39.05 87.67 67.64
C SER A 137 37.55 87.35 67.48
N LYS A 138 36.71 88.38 67.33
CA LYS A 138 35.28 88.21 67.07
C LYS A 138 35.03 87.58 65.70
N GLU A 139 35.69 88.09 64.66
CA GLU A 139 35.58 87.53 63.30
C GLU A 139 36.05 86.08 63.26
N ALA A 140 37.18 85.77 63.91
CA ALA A 140 37.68 84.40 64.03
C ALA A 140 36.70 83.46 64.75
N TYR A 141 36.04 83.94 65.82
CA TYR A 141 35.00 83.18 66.52
C TYR A 141 33.77 82.92 65.64
N GLU A 142 33.26 83.94 64.95
CA GLU A 142 32.09 83.81 64.08
C GLU A 142 32.34 82.82 62.92
N LEU A 143 33.47 82.96 62.22
CA LEU A 143 33.88 82.04 61.14
C LEU A 143 34.10 80.61 61.64
N MET A 144 34.70 80.44 62.83
CA MET A 144 34.95 79.13 63.40
C MET A 144 33.66 78.46 63.87
N ASN A 145 32.69 79.22 64.37
CA ASN A 145 31.38 78.70 64.77
C ASN A 145 30.57 78.23 63.55
N GLU A 146 30.60 78.99 62.45
CA GLU A 146 30.02 78.55 61.16
C GLU A 146 30.71 77.28 60.64
N THR A 147 32.05 77.25 60.68
CA THR A 147 32.83 76.07 60.25
C THR A 147 32.49 74.83 61.08
N ALA A 148 32.33 74.98 62.40
CA ALA A 148 31.94 73.90 63.31
C ALA A 148 30.53 73.38 63.01
N TYR A 149 29.56 74.28 62.77
CA TYR A 149 28.21 73.89 62.37
C TYR A 149 28.19 73.12 61.04
N LEU A 150 28.94 73.58 60.03
CA LEU A 150 29.07 72.89 58.75
C LEU A 150 29.77 71.52 58.90
N ALA A 151 30.77 71.42 59.78
CA ALA A 151 31.45 70.17 60.07
C ALA A 151 30.54 69.14 60.74
N GLU A 152 29.69 69.56 61.68
CA GLU A 152 28.70 68.67 62.32
C GLU A 152 27.68 68.17 61.30
N LYS A 153 27.12 69.08 60.49
CA LYS A 153 26.17 68.75 59.43
C LYS A 153 26.76 67.79 58.40
N THR A 154 28.02 68.00 58.02
CA THR A 154 28.75 67.10 57.09
C THR A 154 28.99 65.73 57.71
N SER A 155 29.26 65.64 59.02
CA SER A 155 29.36 64.38 59.73
C SER A 155 28.02 63.62 59.74
N GLN A 156 26.91 64.31 60.01
CA GLN A 156 25.57 63.72 59.96
C GLN A 156 25.24 63.18 58.57
N TYR A 157 25.46 63.97 57.52
CA TYR A 157 25.26 63.53 56.13
C TYR A 157 26.14 62.33 55.75
N SER A 158 27.37 62.26 56.26
CA SER A 158 28.24 61.11 56.01
C SER A 158 27.70 59.83 56.68
N MET A 159 27.14 59.94 57.89
CA MET A 159 26.51 58.82 58.60
C MET A 159 25.20 58.38 57.93
N GLU A 160 24.38 59.33 57.48
CA GLU A 160 23.16 59.05 56.71
C GLU A 160 23.49 58.35 55.39
N ALA A 161 24.49 58.86 54.64
CA ALA A 161 24.94 58.22 53.40
C ALA A 161 25.39 56.77 53.63
N SER A 162 26.14 56.50 54.70
CA SER A 162 26.54 55.14 55.06
C SER A 162 25.33 54.24 55.35
N THR A 163 24.30 54.78 56.00
CA THR A 163 23.08 54.04 56.36
C THR A 163 22.26 53.71 55.12
N LEU A 164 22.03 54.70 54.24
CA LEU A 164 21.28 54.52 52.99
C LEU A 164 21.92 53.49 52.06
N ILE A 165 23.26 53.45 51.99
CA ILE A 165 23.97 52.45 51.18
C ILE A 165 23.81 51.04 51.81
N ALA A 166 23.83 50.93 53.13
CA ALA A 166 23.66 49.66 53.84
C ALA A 166 22.24 49.09 53.73
N GLU A 167 21.22 49.92 53.47
CA GLU A 167 19.84 49.49 53.25
C GLU A 167 19.62 48.82 51.89
N VAL A 168 20.55 48.95 50.93
CA VAL A 168 20.42 48.33 49.61
C VAL A 168 20.43 46.80 49.74
N PRO A 169 19.34 46.08 49.40
CA PRO A 169 19.19 44.65 49.70
C PRO A 169 19.88 43.74 48.65
N SER A 170 21.15 44.03 48.33
CA SER A 170 21.90 43.37 47.26
C SER A 170 22.13 41.87 47.50
N ASN A 171 22.32 41.46 48.76
CA ASN A 171 22.44 40.05 49.13
C ASN A 171 21.13 39.27 48.86
N THR A 172 19.98 39.88 49.13
CA THR A 172 18.66 39.28 48.84
C THR A 172 18.46 39.15 47.33
N LEU A 173 18.87 40.15 46.55
CA LEU A 173 18.82 40.09 45.09
C LEU A 173 19.70 38.96 44.54
N SER A 174 20.95 38.84 45.00
CA SER A 174 21.88 37.76 44.62
C SER A 174 21.30 36.37 44.93
N LYS A 175 20.75 36.15 46.14
CA LYS A 175 20.09 34.88 46.49
C LYS A 175 18.90 34.56 45.61
N LYS A 176 18.05 35.55 45.30
CA LYS A 176 16.91 35.35 44.40
C LYS A 176 17.38 35.00 42.98
N ALA A 177 18.41 35.67 42.47
CA ALA A 177 19.02 35.35 41.18
C ALA A 177 19.58 33.92 41.16
N GLN A 178 20.20 33.47 42.25
CA GLN A 178 20.72 32.10 42.38
C GLN A 178 19.61 31.05 42.33
N THR A 179 18.50 31.28 43.04
CA THR A 179 17.34 30.37 43.00
C THR A 179 16.73 30.30 41.60
N THR A 180 16.59 31.45 40.93
CA THR A 180 16.06 31.51 39.56
C THR A 180 16.97 30.77 38.58
N ASP A 181 18.29 30.99 38.64
CA ASP A 181 19.28 30.31 37.80
C ASP A 181 19.24 28.78 38.01
N THR A 182 19.16 28.33 39.26
CA THR A 182 19.03 26.91 39.60
C THR A 182 17.75 26.30 39.03
N SER A 183 16.63 27.03 39.08
CA SER A 183 15.34 26.57 38.56
C SER A 183 15.34 26.47 37.03
N ILE A 184 15.94 27.45 36.34
CA ILE A 184 16.05 27.45 34.88
C ILE A 184 16.98 26.32 34.40
N LYS A 185 18.10 26.08 35.10
CA LYS A 185 18.98 24.92 34.80
C LYS A 185 18.28 23.58 34.98
N SER A 186 17.44 23.46 36.01
CA SER A 186 16.61 22.26 36.21
C SER A 186 15.60 22.07 35.07
N LEU A 187 15.00 23.16 34.56
CA LEU A 187 14.12 23.11 33.38
C LEU A 187 14.88 22.69 32.12
N LEU A 188 16.09 23.22 31.90
CA LEU A 188 16.94 22.82 30.77
C LEU A 188 17.29 21.32 30.81
N GLU A 189 17.56 20.77 31.98
CA GLU A 189 17.83 19.34 32.16
C GLU A 189 16.61 18.48 31.80
N ALA A 190 15.41 18.88 32.26
CA ALA A 190 14.15 18.21 31.93
C ALA A 190 13.85 18.26 30.42
N VAL A 191 14.00 19.44 29.80
CA VAL A 191 13.81 19.62 28.35
C VAL A 191 14.83 18.83 27.53
N THR A 192 16.09 18.79 27.98
CA THR A 192 17.14 17.98 27.34
C THR A 192 16.80 16.48 27.40
N THR A 193 16.26 16.02 28.51
CA THR A 193 15.79 14.62 28.66
C THR A 193 14.62 14.32 27.71
N ASN A 194 13.66 15.23 27.59
CA ASN A 194 12.54 15.09 26.65
C ASN A 194 13.00 15.06 25.19
N PHE A 195 13.95 15.93 24.82
CA PHE A 195 14.55 15.93 23.48
C PHE A 195 15.28 14.62 23.19
N ASN A 196 16.10 14.12 24.13
CA ASN A 196 16.81 12.85 23.95
C ASN A 196 15.83 11.67 23.83
N THR A 197 14.73 11.69 24.58
CA THR A 197 13.65 10.69 24.48
C THR A 197 12.97 10.74 23.12
N ALA A 198 12.62 11.94 22.64
CA ALA A 198 12.02 12.11 21.30
C ALA A 198 12.98 11.65 20.18
N SER A 199 14.28 11.94 20.32
CA SER A 199 15.30 11.49 19.37
C SER A 199 15.44 9.96 19.35
N ALA A 200 15.45 9.32 20.53
CA ALA A 200 15.46 7.86 20.64
C ALA A 200 14.19 7.22 20.07
N ASN A 201 13.03 7.87 20.23
CA ASN A 201 11.78 7.41 19.63
C ASN A 201 11.84 7.48 18.09
N VAL A 202 12.36 8.56 17.50
CA VAL A 202 12.55 8.64 16.03
C VAL A 202 13.44 7.50 15.51
N ALA A 203 14.54 7.19 16.21
CA ALA A 203 15.41 6.08 15.84
C ALA A 203 14.68 4.72 15.94
N THR A 204 13.89 4.52 17.00
CA THR A 204 13.10 3.30 17.22
C THR A 204 12.03 3.12 16.13
N GLU A 205 11.25 4.16 15.83
CA GLU A 205 10.22 4.11 14.79
C GLU A 205 10.81 3.98 13.38
N SER A 206 11.99 4.56 13.14
CA SER A 206 12.71 4.36 11.87
C SER A 206 13.14 2.90 11.68
N ALA A 207 13.63 2.25 12.74
CA ALA A 207 13.97 0.83 12.71
C ALA A 207 12.72 -0.05 12.56
N SER A 208 11.62 0.28 13.24
CA SER A 208 10.32 -0.38 13.10
C SER A 208 9.79 -0.30 11.66
N LEU A 209 9.88 0.87 11.03
CA LEU A 209 9.51 1.05 9.63
C LEU A 209 10.39 0.22 8.67
N ALA A 210 11.70 0.12 8.94
CA ALA A 210 12.59 -0.70 8.13
C ALA A 210 12.27 -2.21 8.23
N ASP A 211 11.97 -2.70 9.44
CA ASP A 211 11.57 -4.08 9.67
C ASP A 211 10.22 -4.41 9.03
N THR A 212 9.22 -3.55 9.21
CA THR A 212 7.88 -3.72 8.60
C THR A 212 7.93 -3.64 7.07
N ASN A 213 8.72 -2.74 6.49
CA ASN A 213 8.97 -2.72 5.03
C ASN A 213 9.58 -4.03 4.54
N SER A 214 10.56 -4.59 5.24
CA SER A 214 11.19 -5.85 4.84
C SER A 214 10.22 -7.03 4.89
N LYS A 215 9.35 -7.05 5.92
CA LYS A 215 8.28 -8.04 6.05
C LYS A 215 7.21 -7.89 4.98
N GLU A 216 6.79 -6.67 4.67
CA GLU A 216 5.85 -6.37 3.58
C GLU A 216 6.38 -6.85 2.24
N LYS A 217 7.62 -6.51 1.87
CA LYS A 217 8.24 -6.99 0.62
C LYS A 217 8.38 -8.51 0.54
N ALA A 218 8.63 -9.19 1.65
CA ALA A 218 8.62 -10.65 1.66
C ALA A 218 7.21 -11.23 1.39
N LYS A 219 6.16 -10.59 1.89
CA LYS A 219 4.76 -11.00 1.63
C LYS A 219 4.32 -10.65 0.21
N GLU A 220 4.75 -9.51 -0.33
CA GLU A 220 4.52 -9.11 -1.73
C GLU A 220 5.08 -10.17 -2.67
N GLY A 221 6.38 -10.50 -2.55
CA GLY A 221 7.01 -11.53 -3.40
C GLY A 221 6.40 -12.93 -3.23
N THR A 222 5.89 -13.25 -2.03
CA THR A 222 5.15 -14.51 -1.80
C THR A 222 3.82 -14.52 -2.56
N LEU A 223 3.07 -13.42 -2.51
CA LEU A 223 1.79 -13.28 -3.22
C LEU A 223 1.99 -13.35 -4.73
N GLU A 224 2.99 -12.63 -5.27
CA GLU A 224 3.33 -12.67 -6.69
C GLU A 224 3.65 -14.09 -7.15
N ASN A 225 4.51 -14.81 -6.42
CA ASN A 225 4.85 -16.18 -6.75
C ASN A 225 3.62 -17.10 -6.75
N ILE A 226 2.80 -17.07 -5.70
CA ILE A 226 1.59 -17.88 -5.61
C ILE A 226 0.60 -17.51 -6.71
N ASN A 227 0.52 -16.24 -7.08
CA ASN A 227 -0.33 -15.80 -8.19
C ASN A 227 0.15 -16.35 -9.54
N THR A 228 1.46 -16.39 -9.80
CA THR A 228 2.00 -17.03 -11.02
C THR A 228 1.67 -18.52 -11.05
N VAL A 229 1.77 -19.22 -9.91
CA VAL A 229 1.39 -20.63 -9.80
C VAL A 229 -0.10 -20.81 -10.05
N TYR A 230 -0.96 -20.02 -9.40
CA TYR A 230 -2.41 -20.07 -9.61
C TYR A 230 -2.79 -19.90 -11.08
N ASN A 231 -2.21 -18.90 -11.75
CA ASN A 231 -2.45 -18.67 -13.17
C ASN A 231 -1.95 -19.82 -14.06
N SER A 232 -0.79 -20.40 -13.75
CA SER A 232 -0.25 -21.55 -14.47
C SER A 232 -1.15 -22.78 -14.30
N GLU A 233 -1.64 -23.04 -13.09
CA GLU A 233 -2.59 -24.14 -12.84
C GLU A 233 -3.93 -23.90 -13.53
N MET A 234 -4.41 -22.65 -13.59
CA MET A 234 -5.63 -22.27 -14.30
C MET A 234 -5.48 -22.47 -15.82
N GLN A 235 -4.33 -22.08 -16.40
CA GLN A 235 -4.03 -22.33 -17.81
C GLN A 235 -3.94 -23.83 -18.11
N ALA A 236 -3.25 -24.59 -17.26
CA ALA A 236 -3.16 -26.05 -17.38
C ALA A 236 -4.56 -26.67 -17.32
N TYR A 237 -5.40 -26.30 -16.35
CA TYR A 237 -6.79 -26.76 -16.30
C TYR A 237 -7.56 -26.43 -17.59
N SER A 238 -7.46 -25.18 -18.07
CA SER A 238 -8.13 -24.76 -19.30
C SER A 238 -7.64 -25.54 -20.53
N LEU A 239 -6.35 -25.85 -20.61
CA LEU A 239 -5.77 -26.62 -21.70
C LEU A 239 -6.26 -28.07 -21.67
N TYR A 240 -6.21 -28.73 -20.51
CA TYR A 240 -6.72 -30.09 -20.34
C TYR A 240 -8.21 -30.16 -20.67
N ASN A 241 -9.00 -29.19 -20.19
CA ASN A 241 -10.43 -29.15 -20.48
C ASN A 241 -10.69 -28.95 -21.98
N LYS A 242 -9.90 -28.09 -22.63
CA LYS A 242 -10.03 -27.82 -24.08
C LYS A 242 -9.67 -29.03 -24.94
N GLU A 243 -8.56 -29.69 -24.63
CA GLU A 243 -8.05 -30.79 -25.45
C GLU A 243 -8.74 -32.13 -25.15
N LEU A 244 -9.18 -32.37 -23.90
CA LEU A 244 -9.65 -33.67 -23.45
C LEU A 244 -11.14 -33.72 -23.05
N ASN A 245 -11.79 -32.58 -22.84
CA ASN A 245 -13.16 -32.54 -22.29
C ASN A 245 -14.09 -31.58 -23.05
N LEU A 246 -13.94 -31.53 -24.37
CA LEU A 246 -14.76 -30.69 -25.26
C LEU A 246 -14.79 -29.22 -24.84
N ASN A 247 -13.80 -28.72 -24.11
CA ASN A 247 -13.81 -27.36 -23.56
C ASN A 247 -15.12 -27.02 -22.81
N LEU A 248 -15.65 -27.97 -22.02
CA LEU A 248 -16.89 -27.77 -21.28
C LEU A 248 -16.72 -26.68 -20.22
N LEU A 249 -17.47 -25.59 -20.35
CA LEU A 249 -17.40 -24.42 -19.49
C LEU A 249 -18.80 -24.01 -19.06
N VAL A 250 -18.96 -23.76 -17.76
CA VAL A 250 -20.16 -23.19 -17.19
C VAL A 250 -19.85 -21.77 -16.73
N LYS A 251 -20.63 -20.80 -17.19
CA LYS A 251 -20.53 -19.40 -16.79
C LYS A 251 -21.82 -18.97 -16.11
N VAL A 252 -21.71 -18.54 -14.86
CA VAL A 252 -22.82 -17.90 -14.15
C VAL A 252 -22.73 -16.39 -14.42
N PRO A 253 -23.79 -15.74 -14.95
CA PRO A 253 -23.75 -14.32 -15.24
C PRO A 253 -23.68 -13.49 -13.95
N ASP A 254 -22.96 -12.36 -14.04
CA ASP A 254 -22.71 -11.46 -12.90
C ASP A 254 -23.75 -10.34 -12.88
N VAL A 255 -24.98 -10.67 -12.48
CA VAL A 255 -26.11 -9.73 -12.42
C VAL A 255 -26.58 -9.61 -10.98
N ILE A 256 -26.96 -8.39 -10.59
CA ILE A 256 -27.54 -8.07 -9.28
C ILE A 256 -28.92 -8.76 -9.15
N GLY A 257 -29.21 -9.32 -7.98
CA GLY A 257 -30.46 -10.04 -7.70
C GLY A 257 -30.39 -11.54 -7.94
N GLU A 258 -31.55 -12.17 -8.12
CA GLU A 258 -31.67 -13.63 -8.26
C GLU A 258 -31.14 -14.13 -9.62
N ARG A 259 -30.08 -14.94 -9.57
CA ARG A 259 -29.54 -15.60 -10.74
C ARG A 259 -30.37 -16.83 -11.07
N SER A 260 -31.30 -16.66 -12.02
CA SER A 260 -32.16 -17.75 -12.49
C SER A 260 -31.56 -18.57 -13.62
N ASN A 261 -30.38 -18.22 -14.14
CA ASN A 261 -29.74 -18.92 -15.25
C ASN A 261 -28.22 -19.07 -15.13
N TYR A 262 -27.69 -20.01 -15.91
CA TYR A 262 -26.27 -20.19 -16.17
C TYR A 262 -26.07 -20.61 -17.61
N LYS A 263 -24.90 -20.30 -18.15
CA LYS A 263 -24.54 -20.57 -19.53
C LYS A 263 -23.60 -21.75 -19.62
N VAL A 264 -24.00 -22.78 -20.35
CA VAL A 264 -23.15 -23.93 -20.66
C VAL A 264 -22.60 -23.77 -22.07
N SER A 265 -21.30 -23.98 -22.22
CA SER A 265 -20.65 -23.95 -23.52
C SER A 265 -19.66 -25.10 -23.68
N PHE A 266 -19.62 -25.71 -24.86
CA PHE A 266 -18.70 -26.80 -25.20
C PHE A 266 -18.43 -26.84 -26.70
N ASN A 267 -17.30 -27.42 -27.09
CA ASN A 267 -16.92 -27.67 -28.46
C ASN A 267 -17.61 -28.94 -28.98
N SER A 268 -17.99 -28.93 -30.24
CA SER A 268 -18.52 -30.10 -30.92
C SER A 268 -17.53 -31.26 -30.96
N TYR A 269 -18.00 -32.48 -30.76
CA TYR A 269 -17.20 -33.69 -30.88
C TYR A 269 -16.72 -33.88 -32.33
N LYS A 270 -15.40 -33.83 -32.52
CA LYS A 270 -14.77 -33.95 -33.84
C LYS A 270 -14.21 -35.35 -34.03
N SER A 271 -14.48 -35.94 -35.20
CA SER A 271 -13.84 -37.20 -35.57
C SER A 271 -12.36 -36.99 -35.89
N PRO A 272 -11.43 -37.80 -35.34
CA PRO A 272 -10.00 -37.70 -35.63
C PRO A 272 -9.65 -38.08 -37.08
N PHE A 273 -10.58 -38.69 -37.82
CA PHE A 273 -10.34 -39.21 -39.18
C PHE A 273 -10.86 -38.31 -40.32
N ASN A 274 -11.07 -37.02 -40.06
CA ASN A 274 -11.71 -36.11 -41.02
C ASN A 274 -10.74 -35.62 -42.13
N LYS A 275 -10.27 -36.55 -42.98
CA LYS A 275 -9.56 -36.23 -44.23
C LYS A 275 -10.57 -36.07 -45.37
N GLY A 276 -11.16 -34.88 -45.50
CA GLY A 276 -11.73 -34.38 -46.76
C GLY A 276 -12.95 -35.11 -47.35
N ARG A 277 -13.62 -36.01 -46.62
CA ARG A 277 -14.88 -36.62 -47.08
C ARG A 277 -16.05 -35.98 -46.33
N LYS A 278 -17.03 -35.45 -47.07
CA LYS A 278 -18.36 -35.07 -46.57
C LYS A 278 -19.11 -36.33 -46.06
N ARG A 279 -18.66 -36.93 -44.96
CA ARG A 279 -19.42 -37.92 -44.19
C ARG A 279 -19.97 -37.24 -42.94
N GLY A 280 -21.19 -37.62 -42.58
CA GLY A 280 -22.01 -36.97 -41.56
C GLY A 280 -21.26 -36.75 -40.25
N TYR A 281 -21.66 -35.70 -39.56
CA TYR A 281 -21.20 -35.38 -38.21
C TYR A 281 -21.36 -36.59 -37.28
N PRO A 282 -20.34 -36.97 -36.49
CA PRO A 282 -20.30 -38.26 -35.77
C PRO A 282 -21.32 -38.39 -34.64
N VAL A 283 -21.94 -37.29 -34.23
CA VAL A 283 -22.92 -37.24 -33.15
C VAL A 283 -24.32 -37.18 -33.73
N LYS A 284 -25.25 -37.90 -33.13
CA LYS A 284 -26.68 -37.88 -33.46
C LYS A 284 -27.44 -36.85 -32.63
N LYS A 285 -27.14 -36.75 -31.32
CA LYS A 285 -27.73 -35.80 -30.36
C LYS A 285 -26.79 -35.56 -29.18
N TYR A 286 -26.91 -34.39 -28.55
CA TYR A 286 -26.27 -34.09 -27.26
C TYR A 286 -27.31 -33.98 -26.15
N TYR A 287 -26.93 -34.40 -24.96
CA TYR A 287 -27.71 -34.28 -23.74
C TYR A 287 -26.87 -33.60 -22.65
N ILE A 288 -27.43 -32.57 -22.01
CA ILE A 288 -26.80 -31.90 -20.87
C ILE A 288 -27.48 -32.39 -19.59
N PHE A 289 -26.66 -32.81 -18.63
CA PHE A 289 -27.10 -33.24 -17.31
C PHE A 289 -26.55 -32.32 -16.22
N LEU A 290 -27.40 -32.02 -15.23
CA LEU A 290 -27.02 -31.31 -14.01
C LEU A 290 -26.88 -32.31 -12.86
N VAL A 291 -25.69 -32.38 -12.27
CA VAL A 291 -25.38 -33.35 -11.21
C VAL A 291 -24.89 -32.60 -9.97
N LYS A 292 -25.35 -33.00 -8.78
CA LYS A 292 -24.80 -32.48 -7.52
C LYS A 292 -23.33 -32.87 -7.40
N ASN A 293 -22.48 -31.96 -6.92
CA ASN A 293 -21.04 -32.20 -6.85
C ASN A 293 -20.68 -33.50 -6.10
N ASP A 294 -21.41 -33.83 -5.02
CA ASP A 294 -21.18 -35.05 -4.22
C ASP A 294 -21.48 -36.36 -4.96
N ARG A 295 -22.19 -36.30 -6.09
CA ARG A 295 -22.50 -37.47 -6.94
C ARG A 295 -21.70 -37.52 -8.23
N LYS A 296 -20.77 -36.58 -8.44
CA LYS A 296 -20.01 -36.47 -9.70
C LYS A 296 -19.16 -37.70 -10.01
N GLU A 297 -18.67 -38.40 -9.00
CA GLU A 297 -17.83 -39.60 -9.17
C GLU A 297 -18.64 -40.86 -9.51
N ILE A 298 -19.95 -40.84 -9.25
CA ILE A 298 -20.83 -42.01 -9.40
C ILE A 298 -21.59 -41.94 -10.73
N PHE A 299 -21.81 -40.74 -11.28
CA PHE A 299 -22.56 -40.56 -12.51
C PHE A 299 -21.82 -41.15 -13.72
N SER A 300 -22.44 -42.13 -14.37
CA SER A 300 -21.85 -42.92 -15.45
C SER A 300 -22.68 -42.87 -16.75
N ILE A 301 -22.13 -43.43 -17.83
CA ILE A 301 -22.84 -43.58 -19.11
C ILE A 301 -24.16 -44.36 -18.92
N SER A 302 -24.16 -45.43 -18.14
CA SER A 302 -25.35 -46.23 -17.88
C SER A 302 -26.45 -45.43 -17.16
N ASP A 303 -26.08 -44.52 -16.27
CA ASP A 303 -27.04 -43.63 -15.60
C ASP A 303 -27.64 -42.62 -16.57
N ALA A 304 -26.80 -42.03 -17.44
CA ALA A 304 -27.25 -41.10 -18.48
C ALA A 304 -28.21 -41.77 -19.47
N GLU A 305 -27.90 -42.99 -19.94
CA GLU A 305 -28.76 -43.77 -20.83
C GLU A 305 -30.08 -44.15 -20.16
N ALA A 306 -30.05 -44.58 -18.90
CA ALA A 306 -31.25 -44.91 -18.13
C ALA A 306 -32.17 -43.70 -17.98
N LEU A 307 -31.62 -42.51 -17.71
CA LEU A 307 -32.38 -41.27 -17.59
C LEU A 307 -33.00 -40.80 -18.91
N ILE A 308 -32.37 -41.07 -20.05
CA ILE A 308 -32.92 -40.76 -21.38
C ILE A 308 -34.09 -41.71 -21.73
N LEU A 309 -34.01 -42.97 -21.27
CA LEU A 309 -35.04 -43.99 -21.49
C LEU A 309 -36.25 -43.82 -20.55
N MET A 310 -36.02 -43.30 -19.33
CA MET A 310 -37.04 -43.07 -18.31
C MET A 310 -37.67 -41.67 -18.44
N GLU A 311 -38.88 -41.61 -19.00
CA GLU A 311 -39.74 -40.42 -19.08
C GLU A 311 -39.12 -39.14 -19.69
N PRO A 312 -39.36 -38.89 -20.99
CA PRO A 312 -38.82 -37.73 -21.72
C PRO A 312 -39.21 -36.34 -21.15
N ASP A 313 -40.30 -36.26 -20.38
CA ASP A 313 -40.83 -35.01 -19.81
C ASP A 313 -40.33 -34.69 -18.38
N SER A 314 -39.40 -35.49 -17.85
CA SER A 314 -38.92 -35.35 -16.48
C SER A 314 -38.07 -34.08 -16.22
N LYS A 315 -37.71 -33.33 -17.27
CA LYS A 315 -36.81 -32.16 -17.25
C LYS A 315 -35.44 -32.46 -16.60
N ARG A 316 -34.99 -33.71 -16.60
CA ARG A 316 -33.71 -34.14 -15.99
C ARG A 316 -32.51 -34.01 -16.92
N TYR A 317 -32.78 -33.75 -18.20
CA TYR A 317 -31.76 -33.50 -19.22
C TYR A 317 -32.27 -32.43 -20.19
N LEU A 318 -31.32 -31.77 -20.86
CA LEU A 318 -31.61 -30.86 -21.97
C LEU A 318 -31.09 -31.48 -23.26
N GLU A 319 -32.00 -31.75 -24.21
CA GLU A 319 -31.63 -32.26 -25.53
C GLU A 319 -31.22 -31.11 -26.45
N LEU A 320 -30.05 -31.25 -27.08
CA LEU A 320 -29.53 -30.31 -28.07
C LEU A 320 -29.43 -30.97 -29.45
N PRO A 321 -29.85 -30.26 -30.53
CA PRO A 321 -29.74 -30.79 -31.88
C PRO A 321 -28.28 -30.96 -32.27
N SER A 322 -28.01 -32.02 -33.04
CA SER A 322 -26.69 -32.32 -33.55
C SER A 322 -26.39 -31.47 -34.79
N VAL A 323 -25.91 -30.26 -34.56
CA VAL A 323 -25.47 -29.34 -35.61
C VAL A 323 -23.96 -29.48 -35.78
N ALA A 324 -23.48 -29.50 -37.03
CA ALA A 324 -22.06 -29.45 -37.35
C ALA A 324 -21.50 -28.02 -37.15
N ASP A 325 -21.77 -27.44 -35.99
CA ASP A 325 -21.22 -26.16 -35.57
C ASP A 325 -19.92 -26.41 -34.81
N ASP A 326 -19.02 -25.43 -34.72
CA ASP A 326 -17.75 -25.62 -34.00
C ASP A 326 -17.93 -25.59 -32.47
N LYS A 327 -18.99 -24.93 -31.99
CA LYS A 327 -19.27 -24.69 -30.57
C LYS A 327 -20.77 -24.65 -30.30
N HIS A 328 -21.19 -25.25 -29.19
CA HIS A 328 -22.53 -25.12 -28.63
C HIS A 328 -22.49 -24.16 -27.43
N GLU A 329 -23.49 -23.28 -27.32
CA GLU A 329 -23.66 -22.35 -26.21
C GLU A 329 -25.15 -22.22 -25.90
N ILE A 330 -25.55 -22.46 -24.66
CA ILE A 330 -26.95 -22.42 -24.24
C ILE A 330 -27.08 -21.81 -22.85
N ASP A 331 -28.08 -20.95 -22.69
CA ASP A 331 -28.51 -20.43 -21.40
C ASP A 331 -29.56 -21.36 -20.81
N ILE A 332 -29.26 -21.93 -19.64
CA ILE A 332 -30.12 -22.86 -18.92
C ILE A 332 -30.70 -22.15 -17.71
N TYR A 333 -32.02 -22.10 -17.63
CA TYR A 333 -32.73 -21.52 -16.50
C TYR A 333 -33.05 -22.59 -15.44
N GLN A 334 -33.11 -22.20 -14.17
CA GLN A 334 -33.40 -23.06 -13.02
C GLN A 334 -34.74 -23.81 -13.17
N SER A 335 -35.70 -23.23 -13.89
CA SER A 335 -37.02 -23.82 -14.18
C SER A 335 -37.03 -24.86 -15.31
N GLN A 336 -35.93 -24.93 -16.08
CA GLN A 336 -35.81 -25.76 -17.28
C GLN A 336 -35.12 -27.10 -17.03
N LEU A 337 -34.17 -27.16 -16.10
CA LEU A 337 -33.38 -28.36 -15.82
C LEU A 337 -33.36 -28.69 -14.33
N LYS A 338 -33.84 -29.90 -14.00
CA LYS A 338 -33.72 -30.50 -12.67
C LYS A 338 -32.41 -31.28 -12.58
N ASP A 339 -31.93 -31.53 -11.37
CA ASP A 339 -30.82 -32.44 -11.16
C ASP A 339 -31.19 -33.87 -11.58
N VAL A 340 -30.18 -34.73 -11.72
CA VAL A 340 -30.37 -36.15 -12.09
C VAL A 340 -31.28 -36.92 -11.11
N ASP A 341 -31.45 -36.42 -9.89
CA ASP A 341 -32.34 -36.98 -8.87
C ASP A 341 -33.78 -36.45 -8.95
N GLY A 342 -34.07 -35.56 -9.89
CA GLY A 342 -35.37 -34.97 -10.11
C GLY A 342 -35.73 -33.83 -9.14
N LYS A 343 -34.74 -33.30 -8.40
CA LYS A 343 -34.89 -32.12 -7.55
C LYS A 343 -34.55 -30.86 -8.34
N SER A 344 -35.23 -29.76 -8.03
CA SER A 344 -34.88 -28.45 -8.59
C SER A 344 -33.50 -28.02 -8.09
N MET A 345 -32.79 -27.26 -8.92
CA MET A 345 -31.47 -26.73 -8.56
C MET A 345 -31.60 -25.76 -7.38
N GLY A 346 -30.94 -26.07 -6.25
CA GLY A 346 -30.92 -25.19 -5.08
C GLY A 346 -29.95 -24.02 -5.25
N LEU A 347 -30.31 -22.84 -4.74
CA LEU A 347 -29.36 -21.74 -4.56
C LEU A 347 -28.33 -22.11 -3.49
N GLY A 348 -27.07 -21.72 -3.70
CA GLY A 348 -25.96 -21.99 -2.78
C GLY A 348 -25.43 -23.43 -2.76
N GLU A 349 -26.05 -24.36 -3.49
CA GLU A 349 -25.57 -25.73 -3.62
C GLU A 349 -24.53 -25.86 -4.76
N ASN A 350 -23.59 -26.80 -4.60
CA ASN A 350 -22.53 -27.05 -5.57
C ASN A 350 -22.98 -28.08 -6.61
N TYR A 351 -22.89 -27.70 -7.89
CA TYR A 351 -23.27 -28.53 -9.03
C TYR A 351 -22.13 -28.63 -10.04
N VAL A 352 -22.21 -29.67 -10.88
CA VAL A 352 -21.39 -29.88 -12.07
C VAL A 352 -22.29 -30.25 -13.25
N VAL A 353 -21.82 -29.96 -14.46
CA VAL A 353 -22.52 -30.31 -15.70
C VAL A 353 -21.77 -31.43 -16.40
N PHE A 354 -22.52 -32.37 -16.98
CA PHE A 354 -22.01 -33.38 -17.89
C PHE A 354 -22.65 -33.20 -19.27
N VAL A 355 -21.86 -33.45 -20.32
CA VAL A 355 -22.34 -33.53 -21.70
C VAL A 355 -22.22 -34.97 -22.17
N PHE A 356 -23.36 -35.55 -22.53
CA PHE A 356 -23.45 -36.88 -23.11
C PHE A 356 -23.73 -36.75 -24.61
N ALA A 357 -22.91 -37.39 -25.44
CA ALA A 357 -23.01 -37.36 -26.89
C ALA A 357 -23.39 -38.76 -27.38
N VAL A 358 -24.60 -38.88 -27.93
CA VAL A 358 -25.04 -40.12 -28.58
C VAL A 358 -24.44 -40.16 -29.98
N LEU A 359 -23.52 -41.10 -30.20
CA LEU A 359 -22.82 -41.27 -31.47
C LEU A 359 -23.73 -41.92 -32.51
N ASP A 360 -23.57 -41.56 -33.78
CA ASP A 360 -24.32 -42.17 -34.86
C ASP A 360 -23.92 -43.65 -35.07
N ASN A 361 -24.89 -44.49 -35.43
CA ASN A 361 -24.67 -45.92 -35.59
C ASN A 361 -23.68 -46.25 -36.72
N GLU A 362 -23.59 -45.42 -37.77
CA GLU A 362 -22.57 -45.61 -38.82
C GLU A 362 -21.17 -45.29 -38.28
N TYR A 363 -21.07 -44.28 -37.41
CA TYR A 363 -19.81 -43.90 -36.76
C TYR A 363 -19.35 -44.93 -35.73
N LYS A 364 -20.27 -45.44 -34.90
CA LYS A 364 -20.00 -46.54 -33.94
C LYS A 364 -19.48 -47.79 -34.64
N LYS A 365 -20.10 -48.18 -35.77
CA LYS A 365 -19.63 -49.30 -36.61
C LYS A 365 -18.24 -49.05 -37.20
N LEU A 366 -17.91 -47.82 -37.56
CA LEU A 366 -16.59 -47.46 -38.08
C LEU A 366 -15.50 -47.61 -37.02
N LEU A 367 -15.77 -47.21 -35.77
CA LEU A 367 -14.83 -47.31 -34.67
C LEU A 367 -14.80 -48.70 -34.00
N SER A 368 -15.74 -49.60 -34.33
CA SER A 368 -15.94 -50.88 -33.63
C SER A 368 -16.16 -50.73 -32.13
N THR A 369 -16.74 -49.59 -31.72
CA THR A 369 -17.14 -49.26 -30.35
C THR A 369 -18.61 -48.90 -30.39
N PHE A 370 -19.41 -49.55 -29.54
CA PHE A 370 -20.85 -49.26 -29.43
C PHE A 370 -21.20 -48.30 -28.28
N ASP A 371 -20.22 -47.99 -27.43
CA ASP A 371 -20.33 -47.05 -26.33
C ASP A 371 -20.52 -45.62 -26.85
N ASP A 372 -21.37 -44.86 -26.17
CA ASP A 372 -21.51 -43.42 -26.35
C ASP A 372 -20.44 -42.65 -25.57
N TYR A 373 -20.36 -41.34 -25.80
CA TYR A 373 -19.37 -40.49 -25.15
C TYR A 373 -19.99 -39.69 -24.01
N LEU A 374 -19.39 -39.77 -22.81
CA LEU A 374 -19.69 -38.90 -21.69
C LEU A 374 -18.48 -37.99 -21.42
N SER A 375 -18.72 -36.70 -21.27
CA SER A 375 -17.69 -35.75 -20.86
C SER A 375 -17.24 -36.01 -19.41
N ALA A 376 -16.04 -35.57 -19.04
CA ALA A 376 -15.73 -35.36 -17.63
C ALA A 376 -16.63 -34.23 -17.06
N PRO A 377 -16.85 -34.18 -15.73
CA PRO A 377 -17.63 -33.12 -15.11
C PRO A 377 -17.04 -31.75 -15.45
N SER A 378 -17.91 -30.75 -15.59
CA SER A 378 -17.48 -29.35 -15.63
C SER A 378 -16.83 -28.95 -14.30
N ALA A 379 -16.14 -27.80 -14.31
CA ALA A 379 -15.76 -27.14 -13.06
C ALA A 379 -17.00 -26.94 -12.18
N MET A 380 -16.83 -27.10 -10.87
CA MET A 380 -17.88 -26.88 -9.89
C MET A 380 -18.38 -25.43 -9.95
N PHE A 381 -19.70 -25.25 -9.94
CA PHE A 381 -20.35 -23.95 -9.89
C PHE A 381 -21.54 -23.96 -8.94
N ARG A 382 -21.98 -22.77 -8.54
CA ARG A 382 -23.15 -22.55 -7.68
C ARG A 382 -23.91 -21.32 -8.18
N LEU A 383 -25.23 -21.35 -8.03
CA LEU A 383 -26.08 -20.17 -8.25
C LEU A 383 -26.29 -19.47 -6.92
N THR A 384 -26.07 -18.16 -6.90
CA THR A 384 -26.22 -17.31 -5.72
C THR A 384 -26.91 -16.02 -6.10
N LYS A 385 -27.61 -15.40 -5.14
CA LYS A 385 -28.15 -14.05 -5.25
C LYS A 385 -27.04 -13.04 -4.95
N GLN A 386 -26.80 -12.10 -5.85
CA GLN A 386 -25.78 -11.06 -5.66
C GLN A 386 -26.45 -9.82 -5.05
N LEU A 387 -25.96 -9.36 -3.90
CA LEU A 387 -26.42 -8.11 -3.29
C LEU A 387 -25.98 -6.89 -4.11
N ALA A 388 -26.71 -5.80 -4.01
CA ALA A 388 -26.28 -4.50 -4.51
C ALA A 388 -25.34 -3.80 -3.51
N ALA A 389 -24.38 -3.05 -4.03
CA ALA A 389 -23.56 -2.13 -3.26
C ALA A 389 -23.89 -0.68 -3.68
N PRO A 390 -23.70 0.31 -2.80
CA PRO A 390 -23.99 1.69 -3.14
C PRO A 390 -23.00 2.21 -4.20
N ASP A 391 -23.52 3.01 -5.13
CA ASP A 391 -22.71 3.72 -6.12
C ASP A 391 -21.72 4.69 -5.44
N SER A 392 -20.54 4.84 -6.04
CA SER A 392 -19.49 5.74 -5.54
C SER A 392 -19.94 7.20 -5.36
N ASN A 393 -20.92 7.65 -6.13
CA ASN A 393 -21.48 9.01 -6.06
C ASN A 393 -22.52 9.22 -4.95
N THR A 394 -23.11 8.15 -4.41
CA THR A 394 -24.11 8.23 -3.34
C THR A 394 -23.45 8.28 -1.96
N ILE A 395 -22.22 7.76 -1.84
CA ILE A 395 -21.44 7.79 -0.60
C ILE A 395 -20.92 9.21 -0.34
N LYS A 396 -21.34 9.81 0.79
CA LYS A 396 -20.92 11.16 1.20
C LYS A 396 -20.61 11.20 2.69
N VAL A 397 -19.56 11.93 3.07
CA VAL A 397 -19.25 12.22 4.47
C VAL A 397 -19.51 13.69 4.76
N ILE A 398 -20.47 13.98 5.63
CA ILE A 398 -20.89 15.33 6.03
C ILE A 398 -20.97 15.37 7.56
N ASP A 399 -20.34 16.36 8.20
CA ASP A 399 -20.38 16.57 9.66
C ASP A 399 -20.06 15.32 10.50
N ASN A 400 -19.05 14.55 10.09
CA ASN A 400 -18.66 13.26 10.69
C ASN A 400 -19.78 12.21 10.67
N LYS A 401 -20.67 12.28 9.68
CA LYS A 401 -21.61 11.21 9.33
C LYS A 401 -21.36 10.76 7.91
N MET A 402 -21.22 9.46 7.71
CA MET A 402 -21.21 8.85 6.39
C MET A 402 -22.64 8.48 6.00
N LEU A 403 -23.09 8.92 4.83
CA LEU A 403 -24.42 8.73 4.27
C LEU A 403 -24.30 8.02 2.91
N PHE A 404 -25.17 7.05 2.65
CA PHE A 404 -25.27 6.39 1.34
C PHE A 404 -26.70 5.88 1.10
N HIS A 405 -27.02 5.58 -0.16
CA HIS A 405 -28.36 5.22 -0.61
C HIS A 405 -28.36 3.93 -1.43
N ILE A 406 -29.30 3.00 -1.17
CA ILE A 406 -29.44 1.71 -1.85
C ILE A 406 -30.92 1.30 -1.94
N ASP A 407 -31.42 1.05 -3.15
CA ASP A 407 -32.83 0.68 -3.43
C ASP A 407 -33.03 -0.83 -3.66
N GLU A 408 -31.99 -1.60 -3.98
CA GLU A 408 -32.12 -2.92 -4.63
C GLU A 408 -32.15 -4.13 -3.66
N ASN A 409 -31.96 -3.90 -2.35
CA ASN A 409 -31.80 -4.97 -1.35
C ASN A 409 -32.93 -4.99 -0.29
N GLU A 410 -34.09 -4.33 -0.52
CA GLU A 410 -35.10 -4.11 0.54
C GLU A 410 -35.74 -5.38 1.11
N ASP A 411 -35.79 -6.46 0.33
CA ASP A 411 -36.39 -7.74 0.73
C ASP A 411 -35.41 -8.69 1.44
N ASP A 412 -34.11 -8.36 1.49
CA ASP A 412 -33.07 -9.18 2.11
C ASP A 412 -32.58 -8.57 3.43
N GLU A 413 -32.32 -9.40 4.45
CA GLU A 413 -31.63 -8.95 5.65
C GLU A 413 -30.14 -8.71 5.32
N VAL A 414 -29.74 -7.44 5.21
CA VAL A 414 -28.38 -7.01 4.80
C VAL A 414 -27.75 -6.13 5.87
N GLU A 415 -26.55 -6.51 6.30
CA GLU A 415 -25.64 -5.71 7.09
C GLU A 415 -24.71 -4.90 6.16
N TYR A 416 -24.72 -3.58 6.30
CA TYR A 416 -23.78 -2.71 5.60
C TYR A 416 -22.59 -2.35 6.49
N ARG A 417 -21.41 -2.86 6.14
CA ARG A 417 -20.15 -2.59 6.83
C ARG A 417 -19.43 -1.44 6.16
N CYS A 418 -19.24 -0.34 6.88
CA CYS A 418 -18.53 0.84 6.42
C CYS A 418 -17.07 0.82 6.90
N MET A 419 -16.15 1.00 5.97
CA MET A 419 -14.70 0.98 6.19
C MET A 419 -14.09 2.31 5.72
N PHE A 420 -13.01 2.72 6.37
CA PHE A 420 -12.28 3.93 6.01
C PHE A 420 -10.85 3.56 5.61
N LEU A 421 -10.52 3.72 4.32
CA LEU A 421 -9.21 3.38 3.78
C LEU A 421 -8.29 4.62 3.81
N PRO A 422 -7.08 4.57 4.38
CA PRO A 422 -6.17 5.71 4.39
C PRO A 422 -5.73 6.06 2.97
N ASN A 423 -5.89 7.33 2.59
CA ASN A 423 -5.53 7.86 1.27
C ASN A 423 -4.41 8.90 1.37
N ASN A 424 -3.34 8.55 2.09
CA ASN A 424 -2.18 9.41 2.20
C ASN A 424 -1.10 8.96 1.22
N LYS A 425 -0.92 9.72 0.13
CA LYS A 425 0.04 9.43 -0.94
C LYS A 425 1.48 9.20 -0.46
N LYS A 426 1.87 9.71 0.72
CA LYS A 426 3.20 9.45 1.30
C LYS A 426 3.28 8.09 1.98
N LEU A 427 2.21 7.66 2.65
CA LEU A 427 2.14 6.43 3.43
C LEU A 427 1.88 5.20 2.57
N VAL A 428 1.14 5.34 1.46
CA VAL A 428 0.78 4.22 0.58
C VAL A 428 1.70 4.09 -0.65
N LYS A 429 2.73 4.95 -0.77
CA LYS A 429 3.62 4.94 -1.93
C LYS A 429 4.40 3.62 -2.01
N GLY A 430 4.33 2.97 -3.18
CA GLY A 430 5.13 1.79 -3.53
C GLY A 430 4.64 0.48 -2.90
N LEU A 431 3.40 0.44 -2.42
CA LEU A 431 2.72 -0.80 -2.03
C LEU A 431 2.05 -1.44 -3.26
N LEU A 432 1.84 -2.75 -3.21
CA LEU A 432 1.24 -3.49 -4.30
C LEU A 432 -0.27 -3.24 -4.33
N THR A 433 -0.85 -2.98 -5.50
CA THR A 433 -2.30 -2.89 -5.66
C THR A 433 -2.85 -4.13 -6.36
N VAL A 434 -4.18 -4.35 -6.28
CA VAL A 434 -4.85 -5.44 -7.00
C VAL A 434 -4.59 -5.33 -8.50
N GLU A 435 -4.60 -4.12 -9.02
CA GLU A 435 -4.27 -3.80 -10.40
C GLU A 435 -2.80 -4.03 -10.69
N GLY A 436 -1.88 -3.70 -9.77
CA GLY A 436 -0.46 -4.06 -9.87
C GLY A 436 -0.27 -5.56 -10.08
N LEU A 437 -0.95 -6.37 -9.26
CA LEU A 437 -0.93 -7.83 -9.40
C LEU A 437 -1.52 -8.30 -10.74
N LYS A 438 -2.67 -7.74 -11.16
CA LYS A 438 -3.28 -8.01 -12.49
C LYS A 438 -2.43 -7.51 -13.65
N THR A 439 -1.61 -6.49 -13.44
CA THR A 439 -0.74 -5.93 -14.47
C THR A 439 0.39 -6.91 -14.74
N ILE A 440 1.01 -7.45 -13.70
CA ILE A 440 1.98 -8.56 -13.78
C ILE A 440 1.35 -9.76 -14.52
N GLU A 441 0.07 -10.08 -14.26
CA GLU A 441 -0.64 -11.15 -14.99
C GLU A 441 -0.86 -10.83 -16.47
N SER A 442 -1.32 -9.61 -16.77
CA SER A 442 -1.59 -9.16 -18.14
C SER A 442 -0.31 -9.06 -18.95
N GLU A 443 0.78 -8.63 -18.30
CA GLU A 443 2.13 -8.59 -18.84
C GLU A 443 2.60 -10.00 -19.16
N THR A 444 2.48 -10.95 -18.24
CA THR A 444 2.87 -12.35 -18.48
C THR A 444 2.10 -12.94 -19.66
N LYS A 445 0.78 -12.76 -19.74
CA LYS A 445 -0.05 -13.24 -20.88
C LYS A 445 0.24 -12.50 -22.18
N LYS A 446 0.53 -11.20 -22.14
CA LYS A 446 0.94 -10.41 -23.33
C LYS A 446 2.32 -10.87 -23.81
N LEU A 447 3.26 -11.12 -22.90
CA LEU A 447 4.58 -11.69 -23.18
C LEU A 447 4.47 -13.08 -23.80
N GLU A 448 3.60 -13.94 -23.27
CA GLU A 448 3.32 -15.27 -23.82
C GLU A 448 2.75 -15.17 -25.26
N ARG A 449 1.77 -14.30 -25.50
CA ARG A 449 1.25 -14.06 -26.87
C ARG A 449 2.28 -13.48 -27.83
N ILE A 450 3.19 -12.64 -27.32
CA ILE A 450 4.32 -12.11 -28.09
C ILE A 450 5.28 -13.26 -28.42
N ALA A 451 5.60 -14.12 -27.46
CA ALA A 451 6.44 -15.30 -27.65
C ALA A 451 5.82 -16.27 -28.67
N ASP A 452 4.56 -16.68 -28.50
CA ASP A 452 3.83 -17.55 -29.42
C ASP A 452 3.80 -17.03 -30.87
N LYS A 453 3.74 -15.70 -31.03
CA LYS A 453 3.70 -15.06 -32.35
C LYS A 453 5.07 -14.97 -33.00
N TYR A 454 6.11 -14.60 -32.24
CA TYR A 454 7.42 -14.26 -32.81
C TYR A 454 8.43 -15.40 -32.72
N ASP A 455 8.40 -16.24 -31.68
CA ASP A 455 9.40 -17.29 -31.47
C ASP A 455 9.36 -18.38 -32.55
N PRO A 456 8.20 -18.86 -33.04
CA PRO A 456 8.17 -19.79 -34.17
C PRO A 456 8.71 -19.17 -35.47
N ILE A 457 8.54 -17.86 -35.66
CA ILE A 457 9.03 -17.14 -36.84
C ILE A 457 10.56 -16.99 -36.76
N ILE A 458 11.07 -16.62 -35.59
CA ILE A 458 12.51 -16.51 -35.30
C ILE A 458 13.17 -17.88 -35.51
N ALA A 459 12.67 -18.95 -34.89
CA ALA A 459 13.22 -20.30 -35.02
C ALA A 459 13.25 -20.79 -36.49
N LYS A 460 12.22 -20.46 -37.27
CA LYS A 460 12.17 -20.80 -38.71
C LYS A 460 13.19 -20.00 -39.53
N LEU A 461 13.40 -18.72 -39.21
CA LEU A 461 14.40 -17.88 -39.87
C LEU A 461 15.82 -18.32 -39.50
N GLU A 462 16.10 -18.59 -38.23
CA GLU A 462 17.38 -19.12 -37.75
C GLU A 462 17.72 -20.46 -38.39
N SER A 463 16.75 -21.38 -38.48
CA SER A 463 16.96 -22.66 -39.17
C SER A 463 17.32 -22.47 -40.65
N LYS A 464 16.65 -21.55 -41.35
CA LYS A 464 16.99 -21.21 -42.75
C LYS A 464 18.37 -20.56 -42.88
N ILE A 465 18.72 -19.64 -41.97
CA ILE A 465 20.04 -19.00 -41.95
C ILE A 465 21.12 -20.04 -41.72
N ASN A 466 20.95 -20.96 -40.76
CA ASN A 466 21.92 -22.03 -40.49
C ASN A 466 22.11 -22.97 -41.69
N ASN A 467 21.02 -23.34 -42.37
CA ASN A 467 21.09 -24.16 -43.59
C ASN A 467 21.85 -23.42 -44.70
N LEU A 468 21.48 -22.17 -45.00
CA LEU A 468 22.14 -21.36 -46.04
C LEU A 468 23.59 -21.00 -45.69
N THR A 469 23.92 -20.86 -44.41
CA THR A 469 25.30 -20.64 -43.94
C THR A 469 26.15 -21.89 -44.18
N SER A 470 25.58 -23.08 -43.93
CA SER A 470 26.23 -24.35 -44.21
C SER A 470 26.43 -24.57 -45.72
N GLU A 471 25.41 -24.25 -46.53
CA GLU A 471 25.51 -24.29 -48.00
C GLU A 471 26.57 -23.29 -48.51
N LYS A 472 26.61 -22.08 -47.97
CA LYS A 472 27.63 -21.08 -48.30
C LYS A 472 29.04 -21.60 -47.96
N GLY A 473 29.21 -22.22 -46.79
CA GLY A 473 30.49 -22.83 -46.38
C GLY A 473 30.93 -23.93 -47.36
N GLY A 474 30.01 -24.83 -47.74
CA GLY A 474 30.31 -25.87 -48.73
C GLY A 474 30.68 -25.30 -50.11
N VAL A 475 30.01 -24.24 -50.56
CA VAL A 475 30.35 -23.55 -51.82
C VAL A 475 31.70 -22.82 -51.71
N GLU A 476 32.04 -22.27 -50.54
CA GLU A 476 33.31 -21.61 -50.26
C GLU A 476 34.48 -22.60 -50.25
N ASP A 477 34.28 -23.79 -49.67
CA ASP A 477 35.23 -24.91 -49.71
C ASP A 477 35.45 -25.42 -51.14
N LEU A 478 34.39 -25.55 -51.94
CA LEU A 478 34.52 -25.90 -53.36
C LEU A 478 35.26 -24.82 -54.16
N LEU A 479 35.09 -23.54 -53.80
CA LEU A 479 35.80 -22.43 -54.41
C LEU A 479 37.30 -22.43 -54.07
N SER A 480 37.67 -22.76 -52.83
CA SER A 480 39.08 -22.84 -52.41
C SER A 480 39.80 -24.01 -53.08
N VAL A 481 39.18 -25.21 -53.09
CA VAL A 481 39.70 -26.39 -53.80
C VAL A 481 39.89 -26.10 -55.30
N ASN A 482 38.90 -25.48 -55.95
CA ASN A 482 38.99 -25.14 -57.37
C ASN A 482 40.09 -24.09 -57.66
N ILE A 483 40.39 -23.18 -56.72
CA ILE A 483 41.50 -22.22 -56.84
C ILE A 483 42.86 -22.92 -56.70
N GLU A 484 42.98 -23.86 -55.76
CA GLU A 484 44.20 -24.66 -55.58
C GLU A 484 44.48 -25.53 -56.81
N GLU A 485 43.47 -26.21 -57.35
CA GLU A 485 43.59 -27.02 -58.56
C GLU A 485 44.04 -26.18 -59.77
N GLN A 486 43.53 -24.95 -59.92
CA GLN A 486 43.94 -24.03 -60.99
C GLN A 486 45.40 -23.57 -60.92
N SER A 487 46.08 -23.73 -59.77
CA SER A 487 47.46 -23.31 -59.55
C SER A 487 48.50 -24.42 -59.77
N SER A 488 48.07 -25.62 -60.18
CA SER A 488 48.95 -26.72 -60.58
C SER A 488 49.62 -26.47 -61.94
N ASP A 489 50.95 -26.64 -62.00
CA ASP A 489 51.77 -26.41 -63.21
C ASP A 489 51.55 -27.44 -64.34
N ASP A 490 50.86 -28.56 -64.07
CA ASP A 490 50.70 -29.70 -64.99
C ASP A 490 49.36 -29.73 -65.78
N LEU A 491 48.57 -28.66 -65.75
CA LEU A 491 47.22 -28.65 -66.34
C LEU A 491 47.19 -28.42 -67.86
N GLU A 492 46.46 -29.28 -68.59
CA GLU A 492 46.14 -29.04 -69.99
C GLU A 492 45.24 -27.80 -70.18
N ALA A 493 45.44 -27.05 -71.26
CA ALA A 493 44.67 -25.83 -71.55
C ALA A 493 43.13 -26.04 -71.60
N LYS A 494 42.69 -27.27 -71.88
CA LYS A 494 41.26 -27.67 -71.91
C LYS A 494 40.69 -27.87 -70.51
N GLU A 495 41.47 -28.41 -69.57
CA GLU A 495 41.08 -28.61 -68.17
C GLU A 495 41.06 -27.28 -67.42
N LEU A 496 42.05 -26.44 -67.66
CA LEU A 496 42.09 -25.07 -67.13
C LEU A 496 40.86 -24.25 -67.56
N LYS A 497 40.36 -24.47 -68.78
CA LYS A 497 39.14 -23.81 -69.29
C LYS A 497 37.89 -24.30 -68.55
N LYS A 498 37.76 -25.61 -68.29
CA LYS A 498 36.65 -26.19 -67.54
C LYS A 498 36.61 -25.69 -66.09
N LEU A 499 37.76 -25.70 -65.40
CA LEU A 499 37.88 -25.20 -64.03
C LEU A 499 37.51 -23.71 -63.93
N LYS A 500 37.89 -22.90 -64.92
CA LYS A 500 37.49 -21.48 -64.98
C LYS A 500 35.98 -21.29 -65.17
N ASP A 501 35.33 -22.11 -65.98
CA ASP A 501 33.88 -22.08 -66.18
C ASP A 501 33.12 -22.54 -64.92
N GLU A 502 33.62 -23.55 -64.22
CA GLU A 502 33.09 -24.06 -62.95
C GLU A 502 33.24 -23.03 -61.82
N ARG A 503 34.41 -22.41 -61.69
CA ARG A 503 34.64 -21.28 -60.77
C ARG A 503 33.67 -20.14 -61.03
N LYS A 504 33.37 -19.84 -62.30
CA LYS A 504 32.42 -18.79 -62.66
C LYS A 504 31.01 -19.12 -62.18
N LYS A 505 30.60 -20.40 -62.26
CA LYS A 505 29.31 -20.89 -61.72
C LYS A 505 29.27 -20.84 -60.20
N LEU A 506 30.27 -21.41 -59.52
CA LEU A 506 30.38 -21.39 -58.05
C LEU A 506 30.41 -19.97 -57.49
N LYS A 507 31.07 -19.02 -58.18
CA LYS A 507 31.08 -17.61 -57.78
C LYS A 507 29.72 -16.93 -57.92
N VAL A 508 28.91 -17.32 -58.91
CA VAL A 508 27.53 -16.84 -59.06
C VAL A 508 26.65 -17.43 -57.97
N GLU A 509 26.79 -18.72 -57.68
CA GLU A 509 26.08 -19.43 -56.61
C GLU A 509 26.42 -18.84 -55.23
N TYR A 510 27.70 -18.68 -54.89
CA TYR A 510 28.15 -18.01 -53.67
C TYR A 510 27.56 -16.61 -53.51
N LYS A 511 27.52 -15.83 -54.60
CA LYS A 511 26.95 -14.48 -54.57
C LYS A 511 25.43 -14.50 -54.34
N ASN A 512 24.72 -15.46 -54.92
CA ASN A 512 23.28 -15.63 -54.73
C ASN A 512 22.97 -16.06 -53.29
N THR A 513 23.65 -17.09 -52.78
CA THR A 513 23.52 -17.57 -51.40
C THR A 513 23.88 -16.48 -50.39
N SER A 514 24.97 -15.74 -50.60
CA SER A 514 25.34 -14.62 -49.74
C SER A 514 24.33 -13.46 -49.77
N SER A 515 23.69 -13.21 -50.92
CA SER A 515 22.64 -12.18 -51.02
C SER A 515 21.35 -12.62 -50.33
N GLU A 516 21.02 -13.91 -50.35
CA GLU A 516 19.83 -14.46 -49.69
C GLU A 516 20.02 -14.51 -48.18
N LEU A 517 21.20 -14.92 -47.71
CA LEU A 517 21.61 -14.90 -46.31
C LEU A 517 21.49 -13.47 -45.72
N SER A 518 22.01 -12.46 -46.42
CA SER A 518 21.89 -11.06 -46.00
C SER A 518 20.44 -10.55 -45.94
N LYS A 519 19.53 -11.08 -46.78
CA LYS A 519 18.10 -10.74 -46.70
C LYS A 519 17.45 -11.36 -45.48
N LEU A 520 17.73 -12.63 -45.20
CA LEU A 520 17.20 -13.35 -44.05
C LEU A 520 17.72 -12.79 -42.72
N GLU A 521 19.01 -12.42 -42.64
CA GLU A 521 19.57 -11.73 -41.47
C GLU A 521 18.85 -10.41 -41.18
N LYS A 522 18.61 -9.60 -42.22
CA LYS A 522 17.84 -8.34 -42.07
C LYS A 522 16.42 -8.61 -41.62
N GLU A 523 15.78 -9.64 -42.16
CA GLU A 523 14.42 -10.03 -41.77
C GLU A 523 14.37 -10.48 -40.30
N LEU A 524 15.34 -11.28 -39.85
CA LEU A 524 15.50 -11.68 -38.45
C LEU A 524 15.64 -10.45 -37.54
N THR A 525 16.56 -9.53 -37.85
CA THR A 525 16.75 -8.31 -37.05
C THR A 525 15.48 -7.45 -37.00
N ILE A 526 14.68 -7.40 -38.07
CA ILE A 526 13.39 -6.68 -38.09
C ILE A 526 12.38 -7.36 -37.17
N VAL A 527 12.29 -8.69 -37.19
CA VAL A 527 11.37 -9.46 -36.35
C VAL A 527 11.75 -9.34 -34.86
N GLU A 528 13.04 -9.44 -34.52
CA GLU A 528 13.54 -9.22 -33.16
C GLU A 528 13.25 -7.81 -32.66
N ARG A 529 13.46 -6.80 -33.50
CA ARG A 529 13.13 -5.41 -33.15
C ARG A 529 11.63 -5.22 -32.90
N LYS A 530 10.77 -5.85 -33.71
CA LYS A 530 9.31 -5.83 -33.52
C LYS A 530 8.90 -6.55 -32.24
N LYS A 531 9.55 -7.67 -31.90
CA LYS A 531 9.37 -8.36 -30.61
C LYS A 531 9.72 -7.42 -29.45
N GLN A 532 10.87 -6.77 -29.49
CA GLN A 532 11.30 -5.84 -28.43
C GLN A 532 10.38 -4.61 -28.31
N GLN A 533 9.93 -4.04 -29.44
CA GLN A 533 8.97 -2.94 -29.43
C GLN A 533 7.63 -3.34 -28.84
N ALA A 534 7.14 -4.55 -29.15
CA ALA A 534 5.91 -5.08 -28.56
C ALA A 534 6.03 -5.30 -27.04
N ILE A 535 7.20 -5.77 -26.57
CA ILE A 535 7.52 -5.90 -25.14
C ILE A 535 7.50 -4.53 -24.46
N ASN A 536 8.16 -3.53 -25.05
CA ASN A 536 8.26 -2.18 -24.47
C ASN A 536 6.93 -1.39 -24.49
N SER A 537 5.95 -1.81 -25.29
CA SER A 537 4.63 -1.16 -25.41
C SER A 537 3.59 -1.67 -24.42
N ILE A 538 3.96 -2.56 -23.49
CA ILE A 538 3.04 -3.01 -22.46
C ILE A 538 2.89 -1.89 -21.43
N GLU A 539 1.87 -1.05 -21.60
CA GLU A 539 1.51 -0.02 -20.63
C GLU A 539 0.93 -0.67 -19.35
N THR A 540 1.44 -0.24 -18.21
CA THR A 540 0.85 -0.47 -16.90
C THR A 540 -0.33 0.48 -16.73
N PRO A 541 -1.57 0.00 -16.51
CA PRO A 541 -2.69 0.88 -16.21
C PRO A 541 -2.38 1.69 -14.95
N GLU A 542 -2.46 3.02 -15.06
CA GLU A 542 -2.40 3.90 -13.89
C GLU A 542 -3.65 3.66 -13.05
N HIS A 543 -3.45 3.20 -11.81
CA HIS A 543 -4.54 3.15 -10.86
C HIS A 543 -4.25 3.91 -9.57
N ILE A 544 -5.30 4.56 -9.06
CA ILE A 544 -5.21 5.85 -8.38
C ILE A 544 -5.45 5.69 -6.87
N GLN A 545 -6.27 4.74 -6.40
CA GLN A 545 -6.67 4.58 -4.98
C GLN A 545 -7.16 3.14 -4.65
N PRO A 546 -6.95 2.60 -3.42
CA PRO A 546 -6.33 3.20 -2.25
C PRO A 546 -4.80 2.97 -2.21
N GLY A 547 -4.11 2.76 -3.32
CA GLY A 547 -2.64 2.68 -3.34
C GLY A 547 -2.01 1.53 -2.51
N PHE A 548 -2.81 0.59 -1.99
CA PHE A 548 -2.42 -0.66 -1.34
C PHE A 548 -3.40 -1.78 -1.73
N PHE A 549 -3.13 -3.02 -1.31
CA PHE A 549 -3.87 -4.19 -1.76
C PHE A 549 -5.20 -4.34 -1.02
N PHE A 550 -6.32 -4.01 -1.67
CA PHE A 550 -7.66 -4.11 -1.09
C PHE A 550 -8.69 -4.62 -2.11
N ASN A 551 -9.49 -5.61 -1.73
CA ASN A 551 -10.54 -6.19 -2.58
C ASN A 551 -11.70 -6.74 -1.73
N TYR A 552 -12.73 -7.29 -2.41
CA TYR A 552 -13.88 -7.92 -1.77
C TYR A 552 -13.48 -9.04 -0.79
N THR A 553 -12.54 -9.92 -1.18
CA THR A 553 -12.07 -11.02 -0.31
C THR A 553 -11.55 -10.48 1.01
N ILE A 554 -10.71 -9.46 0.97
CA ILE A 554 -10.16 -8.80 2.16
C ILE A 554 -11.28 -8.15 2.96
N ALA A 555 -12.10 -7.31 2.33
CA ALA A 555 -13.20 -6.60 2.98
C ALA A 555 -14.14 -7.56 3.74
N SER A 556 -14.46 -8.71 3.14
CA SER A 556 -15.34 -9.73 3.74
C SER A 556 -14.72 -10.46 4.93
N GLY A 557 -13.39 -10.54 5.02
CA GLY A 557 -12.66 -11.23 6.08
C GLY A 557 -12.16 -10.33 7.20
N LEU A 558 -12.54 -9.05 7.20
CA LEU A 558 -12.14 -8.09 8.24
C LEU A 558 -12.83 -8.35 9.59
N ASN A 559 -12.14 -8.00 10.67
CA ASN A 559 -12.65 -8.09 12.04
C ASN A 559 -13.63 -6.95 12.35
N ILE A 560 -14.50 -7.14 13.34
CA ILE A 560 -15.52 -6.15 13.73
C ILE A 560 -14.93 -4.80 14.19
N GLU A 561 -13.65 -4.78 14.59
CA GLU A 561 -12.94 -3.57 15.04
C GLU A 561 -12.46 -2.67 13.88
N THR A 562 -12.53 -3.13 12.63
CA THR A 562 -12.01 -2.40 11.46
C THR A 562 -13.12 -1.87 10.54
N TYR A 563 -14.39 -1.99 10.95
CA TYR A 563 -15.53 -1.43 10.24
C TYR A 563 -16.61 -0.97 11.23
N SER A 564 -17.50 -0.10 10.75
CA SER A 564 -18.69 0.32 11.48
C SER A 564 -19.94 -0.14 10.76
N VAL A 565 -20.94 -0.64 11.48
CA VAL A 565 -22.20 -1.09 10.89
C VAL A 565 -23.14 0.10 10.69
N ALA A 566 -23.66 0.24 9.48
CA ALA A 566 -24.61 1.31 9.15
C ALA A 566 -25.99 1.07 9.76
N LYS A 567 -26.66 2.17 10.08
CA LYS A 567 -28.04 2.17 10.58
C LYS A 567 -28.95 2.75 9.51
N LYS A 568 -30.11 2.12 9.33
CA LYS A 568 -31.15 2.63 8.43
C LYS A 568 -31.68 3.96 8.98
N VAL A 569 -31.81 4.95 8.10
CA VAL A 569 -32.42 6.25 8.41
C VAL A 569 -33.94 6.15 8.13
N ASP A 570 -34.75 7.03 8.72
CA ASP A 570 -36.22 7.05 8.54
C ASP A 570 -36.67 7.25 7.07
N LYS A 571 -35.77 7.59 6.16
CA LYS A 571 -36.04 7.69 4.72
C LYS A 571 -35.70 6.38 4.01
N GLU A 572 -36.56 6.01 3.08
CA GLU A 572 -36.43 4.82 2.23
C GLU A 572 -35.06 4.80 1.52
N GLY A 573 -34.36 3.66 1.58
CA GLY A 573 -33.03 3.46 0.99
C GLY A 573 -31.84 4.19 1.63
N GLU A 574 -32.03 5.14 2.56
CA GLU A 574 -30.92 5.90 3.18
C GLU A 574 -30.32 5.18 4.41
N TRP A 575 -28.98 5.13 4.46
CA TRP A 575 -28.21 4.54 5.56
C TRP A 575 -27.17 5.52 6.08
N GLU A 576 -26.92 5.50 7.40
CA GLU A 576 -25.92 6.35 8.05
C GLU A 576 -24.96 5.60 8.98
N VAL A 577 -23.72 6.08 9.05
CA VAL A 577 -22.71 5.72 10.06
C VAL A 577 -22.17 6.99 10.71
N GLU A 578 -22.14 7.01 12.05
CA GLU A 578 -21.53 8.10 12.81
C GLU A 578 -20.02 7.86 13.00
N ILE A 579 -19.21 8.83 12.57
CA ILE A 579 -17.76 8.84 12.73
C ILE A 579 -17.41 9.50 14.07
N THR A 580 -17.26 8.68 15.09
CA THR A 580 -16.84 9.08 16.43
C THR A 580 -15.33 9.13 16.58
N THR A 581 -14.82 9.60 17.72
CA THR A 581 -13.39 9.59 18.05
C THR A 581 -12.81 8.19 18.30
N SER A 582 -13.66 7.17 18.45
CA SER A 582 -13.25 5.76 18.54
C SER A 582 -13.27 5.06 17.19
N THR A 583 -13.68 5.74 16.11
CA THR A 583 -13.67 5.16 14.76
C THR A 583 -12.25 4.90 14.31
N THR A 584 -12.06 3.74 13.71
CA THR A 584 -10.78 3.25 13.19
C THR A 584 -10.80 3.21 11.67
N ASP A 585 -9.61 3.20 11.07
CA ASP A 585 -9.41 2.82 9.68
C ASP A 585 -9.56 1.29 9.50
N ASN A 586 -9.42 0.82 8.26
CA ASN A 586 -9.48 -0.60 7.92
C ASN A 586 -8.35 -1.45 8.54
N PHE A 587 -7.32 -0.83 9.11
CA PHE A 587 -6.22 -1.51 9.81
C PHE A 587 -6.39 -1.50 11.33
N GLY A 588 -7.42 -0.82 11.86
CA GLY A 588 -7.69 -0.70 13.29
C GLY A 588 -7.01 0.50 13.96
N ASN A 589 -6.37 1.39 13.20
CA ASN A 589 -5.80 2.62 13.74
C ASN A 589 -6.90 3.69 13.87
N ARG A 590 -6.86 4.51 14.92
CA ARG A 590 -7.81 5.63 15.04
C ARG A 590 -7.59 6.64 13.93
N LEU A 591 -8.68 7.18 13.37
CA LEU A 591 -8.60 8.24 12.36
C LEU A 591 -7.82 9.45 12.87
N HIS A 592 -6.93 9.98 12.03
CA HIS A 592 -6.07 11.12 12.32
C HIS A 592 -6.64 12.41 11.75
N GLU A 593 -6.54 13.47 12.54
CA GLU A 593 -7.06 14.79 12.17
C GLU A 593 -6.27 15.35 10.98
N GLU A 594 -6.98 15.93 10.01
CA GLU A 594 -6.45 16.44 8.73
C GLU A 594 -5.95 15.36 7.75
N ASP A 595 -5.94 14.07 8.12
CA ASP A 595 -5.67 12.97 7.21
C ASP A 595 -6.87 12.66 6.31
N LYS A 596 -6.57 12.07 5.15
CA LYS A 596 -7.55 11.74 4.11
C LYS A 596 -7.91 10.27 4.12
N TYR A 597 -9.21 9.97 3.99
CA TYR A 597 -9.73 8.61 3.98
C TYR A 597 -10.75 8.42 2.85
N ILE A 598 -10.78 7.22 2.27
CA ILE A 598 -11.78 6.80 1.28
C ILE A 598 -12.85 5.98 2.01
N PRO A 599 -14.12 6.41 2.01
CA PRO A 599 -15.21 5.65 2.60
C PRO A 599 -15.62 4.51 1.67
N VAL A 600 -15.81 3.32 2.23
CA VAL A 600 -16.14 2.10 1.48
C VAL A 600 -17.28 1.38 2.18
N VAL A 601 -18.22 0.85 1.41
CA VAL A 601 -19.36 0.08 1.92
C VAL A 601 -19.29 -1.34 1.39
N LEU A 602 -19.37 -2.32 2.29
CA LEU A 602 -19.53 -3.72 1.97
C LEU A 602 -20.93 -4.16 2.41
N ALA A 603 -21.73 -4.62 1.46
CA ALA A 603 -23.02 -5.26 1.71
C ALA A 603 -22.79 -6.75 2.01
N MET A 604 -23.23 -7.21 3.19
CA MET A 604 -23.15 -8.60 3.63
C MET A 604 -24.53 -9.08 4.08
N PRO A 605 -24.88 -10.37 3.90
CA PRO A 605 -26.09 -10.91 4.51
C PRO A 605 -26.01 -10.83 6.05
N ASP A 606 -27.10 -10.41 6.69
CA ASP A 606 -27.31 -10.46 8.14
C ASP A 606 -27.64 -11.92 8.55
N GLU A 607 -27.32 -12.29 9.79
CA GLU A 607 -27.01 -13.65 10.26
C GLU A 607 -27.83 -14.88 9.76
N GLY A 608 -27.09 -15.95 9.42
CA GLY A 608 -27.56 -17.36 9.41
C GLY A 608 -26.69 -18.27 8.54
N GLU A 609 -25.96 -19.24 9.12
CA GLU A 609 -25.05 -20.16 8.38
C GLU A 609 -25.70 -20.88 7.19
N GLY A 610 -27.04 -20.99 7.17
CA GLY A 610 -27.82 -21.53 6.05
C GLY A 610 -28.11 -20.54 4.92
N ILE A 611 -28.36 -19.26 5.23
CA ILE A 611 -28.69 -18.18 4.27
C ILE A 611 -27.42 -17.64 3.60
N ASN A 612 -26.30 -17.62 4.34
CA ASN A 612 -24.98 -17.19 3.87
C ASN A 612 -24.43 -17.98 2.68
N LYS A 613 -24.96 -19.19 2.41
CA LYS A 613 -24.55 -19.98 1.23
C LYS A 613 -25.22 -19.51 -0.06
N GLN A 614 -26.38 -18.86 0.04
CA GLN A 614 -27.22 -18.50 -1.10
C GLN A 614 -26.98 -17.06 -1.58
N ILE A 615 -26.42 -16.21 -0.73
CA ILE A 615 -26.22 -14.78 -0.99
C ILE A 615 -24.72 -14.47 -1.07
N VAL A 616 -24.32 -13.68 -2.07
CA VAL A 616 -22.96 -13.14 -2.21
C VAL A 616 -23.02 -11.63 -1.99
N GLY A 617 -22.18 -11.16 -1.08
CA GLY A 617 -22.06 -9.73 -0.78
C GLY A 617 -21.46 -8.92 -1.92
N ALA A 618 -21.55 -7.60 -1.81
CA ALA A 618 -21.02 -6.68 -2.80
C ALA A 618 -20.21 -5.56 -2.14
N LEU A 619 -19.12 -5.16 -2.79
CA LEU A 619 -18.26 -4.06 -2.35
C LEU A 619 -18.51 -2.84 -3.23
N SER A 620 -18.69 -1.67 -2.62
CA SER A 620 -18.81 -0.40 -3.33
C SER A 620 -17.55 -0.10 -4.16
N ASP A 621 -17.72 0.65 -5.24
CA ASP A 621 -16.62 1.09 -6.11
C ASP A 621 -15.73 2.15 -5.44
N PHE A 622 -14.88 1.70 -4.52
CA PHE A 622 -13.96 2.54 -3.76
C PHE A 622 -12.90 3.23 -4.63
N GLN A 623 -12.69 2.76 -5.86
CA GLN A 623 -11.70 3.31 -6.79
C GLN A 623 -12.14 4.68 -7.31
N ASN A 624 -13.46 4.88 -7.45
CA ASN A 624 -14.07 6.12 -7.91
C ASN A 624 -14.73 6.92 -6.79
N THR A 625 -14.79 6.40 -5.56
CA THR A 625 -15.31 7.11 -4.39
C THR A 625 -14.38 8.25 -4.00
N LYS A 626 -14.95 9.43 -3.72
CA LYS A 626 -14.17 10.61 -3.29
C LYS A 626 -13.67 10.44 -1.86
N ASP A 627 -12.43 10.86 -1.62
CA ASP A 627 -11.87 10.94 -0.28
C ASP A 627 -12.47 12.10 0.52
N PHE A 628 -12.41 12.00 1.85
CA PHE A 628 -12.73 13.08 2.78
C PHE A 628 -11.58 13.31 3.75
N THR A 629 -11.48 14.53 4.27
CA THR A 629 -10.53 14.88 5.33
C THR A 629 -11.21 14.75 6.69
N TYR A 630 -10.65 13.94 7.58
CA TYR A 630 -11.21 13.76 8.92
C TYR A 630 -10.94 15.00 9.78
N LYS A 631 -11.99 15.51 10.42
CA LYS A 631 -11.89 16.62 11.38
C LYS A 631 -12.52 16.21 12.69
N LYS A 632 -11.77 16.31 13.79
CA LYS A 632 -12.30 15.95 15.09
C LYS A 632 -13.41 16.94 15.44
N LYS A 633 -14.58 16.43 15.84
CA LYS A 633 -15.68 17.30 16.27
C LYS A 633 -15.22 18.03 17.54
N SER A 634 -14.96 19.33 17.44
CA SER A 634 -14.62 20.17 18.58
C SER A 634 -15.71 20.00 19.62
N SER A 635 -15.38 19.36 20.75
CA SER A 635 -16.24 19.45 21.92
C SER A 635 -16.31 20.94 22.21
N ASN A 636 -17.50 21.54 22.17
CA ASN A 636 -17.70 22.88 22.68
C ASN A 636 -17.24 22.86 24.13
N VAL A 637 -15.99 23.25 24.37
CA VAL A 637 -15.49 23.58 25.69
C VAL A 637 -16.33 24.78 26.09
N LEU A 638 -17.32 24.50 26.96
CA LEU A 638 -18.01 25.49 27.75
C LEU A 638 -16.93 26.38 28.36
N THR A 639 -16.71 27.54 27.77
CA THR A 639 -16.06 28.67 28.42
C THR A 639 -16.97 29.08 29.57
N ASN A 640 -16.90 28.36 30.68
CA ASN A 640 -17.29 28.89 31.97
C ASN A 640 -16.26 29.96 32.33
N LYS A 641 -16.46 31.16 31.79
CA LYS A 641 -15.99 32.38 32.45
C LYS A 641 -16.72 32.43 33.80
N LYS A 642 -15.98 32.20 34.88
CA LYS A 642 -16.27 32.81 36.17
C LYS A 642 -15.24 33.89 36.42
#